data_AF-A0A9P5HAC0-F1
#
_entry.id   AF-A0A9P5HAC0-F1
#
_cell.length_a   1.000
_cell.length_b   1.000
_cell.length_c   1.000
_cell.angle_alpha   90.00
_cell.angle_beta   90.00
_cell.angle_gamma   90.00
#
_symmetry.space_group_name_H-M   'P 1'
#
loop_
_entity.id
_entity.type
_entity.pdbx_description
1 polymer ?
#
loop_
_entity_poly.entity_id
_entity_poly.type
_entity_poly.pdbx_seq_one_letter_code
_entity_poly.pdbx_strand_id
1 'polypeptide(L)'
;MPRSHDGSPSLSTKHLEISITTELLTTTPESVLGQSSTTTPNSELQTPELSVDSPSASASDTPSTTSQIYTAASASISLLAPDSFNHPGLLHTSKDFARIRENVQNGTEPWATAWNKLRGSQFAEVSYEANPVEIVYRGSDGTNAENYYQLYHDTAAAYALAIRWAVTQDSQFGDAAISIMDSWSSTLKELSGTVDLYLAAGIYGYQFAQAAEIMRDYDGWSESNFINFQTMMIDVFYVKVNKWFEEHDNWGGYGHGVYPGWDLSIIASAMSIGVLVDNQTIYNQGIQWFTNGTGNGQINQTVPFTHWYDNQLLGQTLESGRDQGHNNLDIALMCVIAQVGFNQGNDLFSYNGNSILAAAEYVARYNLGYDVPYTAYDNDWIDLPTISNSSRGDLRPTWELLYNHYGILSNSNVTWTKQYRDLVVSDNGGAEGGSGDYGENSGGYDQLGWGTLLYTLKQSDYESGAGAGSLYPALMEALGVAASVAGLISLAVEIPKLIDTAISIRSAPDEAKQLSQTADTLITTLQRLEEFLKTDEARDMNMADDSALIVSISACQDRILTLSKKLRSYSPRVSGSSPLGLHSIKTTAIKFRWPLDKTECMTLISEIHAMQSTFEFCLVIKNCQEMAKSHKEVIARFKAQSETLAQMGASFPDQAAHVSTMLEKIQVVESCVSDAAQRLSHIQVGLEELQKMKNDLAEHYADKLHGEALEWLSPIDPSAKHEEVKATRMPGTCEQILSDADFQRWVKSPPSKDYSGVSCWVGDPGQGKTCTMSRIIDHLQHLHPPGSKIYTTYLYCDYQRTKSYSETHLLGAIVRQLLTQFDELPTKVADLVRHAHRKLRRSSARMEEILKVMQYLSPSFQRLFVCVDALDECKDAVELVAACRRFPPNTSFIFVGRPSILQAVRRSYPSAFDQVMEPQYDDVDTVITARVEVEKERQPDLMPDWLVNEIRAEVLLLANGM
;
A
#
# COMPACT_ATOMS: atom_id res chain seq x y z
N MET A 1 -49.35 34.04 -36.98
CA MET A 1 -49.81 32.76 -36.40
C MET A 1 -48.63 31.76 -36.41
N PRO A 2 -48.59 30.77 -35.50
CA PRO A 2 -47.30 30.35 -34.91
C PRO A 2 -47.08 28.82 -34.75
N ARG A 3 -45.98 28.44 -34.06
CA ARG A 3 -45.75 27.16 -33.31
C ARG A 3 -45.60 25.86 -34.14
N SER A 4 -45.04 24.74 -33.63
CA SER A 4 -44.01 24.45 -32.59
C SER A 4 -43.78 22.92 -32.46
N HIS A 5 -42.59 22.51 -31.97
CA HIS A 5 -42.28 21.26 -31.22
C HIS A 5 -42.32 19.83 -31.85
N ASP A 6 -41.19 19.14 -31.61
CA ASP A 6 -40.96 17.79 -31.04
C ASP A 6 -41.47 16.49 -31.69
N GLY A 7 -40.64 15.43 -31.56
CA GLY A 7 -41.05 14.03 -31.67
C GLY A 7 -39.94 13.03 -32.07
N SER A 8 -39.18 12.52 -31.11
CA SER A 8 -38.26 11.39 -31.30
C SER A 8 -38.96 10.02 -31.12
N PRO A 9 -38.40 8.93 -31.68
CA PRO A 9 -38.64 7.59 -31.17
C PRO A 9 -37.34 6.81 -30.86
N SER A 10 -37.45 5.88 -29.92
CA SER A 10 -36.37 5.00 -29.44
C SER A 10 -36.15 3.76 -30.31
N LEU A 11 -34.96 3.14 -30.20
CA LEU A 11 -34.63 1.85 -30.80
C LEU A 11 -34.09 0.87 -29.74
N SER A 12 -34.60 -0.36 -29.76
CA SER A 12 -34.23 -1.44 -28.85
C SER A 12 -33.04 -2.25 -29.35
N THR A 13 -32.13 -2.60 -28.44
CA THR A 13 -31.03 -3.55 -28.67
C THR A 13 -31.54 -4.97 -28.96
N LYS A 14 -30.83 -5.69 -29.84
CA LYS A 14 -31.00 -7.14 -30.07
C LYS A 14 -29.77 -7.89 -29.58
N HIS A 15 -29.98 -8.94 -28.79
CA HIS A 15 -28.99 -9.98 -28.56
C HIS A 15 -28.88 -10.92 -29.77
N LEU A 16 -27.73 -11.57 -29.91
CA LEU A 16 -27.52 -12.72 -30.79
C LEU A 16 -26.65 -13.74 -30.05
N GLU A 17 -27.15 -14.97 -29.97
CA GLU A 17 -26.56 -16.08 -29.22
C GLU A 17 -25.50 -16.81 -30.06
N ILE A 18 -24.46 -17.35 -29.42
CA ILE A 18 -23.53 -18.31 -30.03
C ILE A 18 -23.79 -19.68 -29.38
N SER A 19 -24.23 -20.65 -30.17
CA SER A 19 -24.53 -22.00 -29.70
C SER A 19 -23.33 -22.93 -29.75
N ILE A 20 -23.12 -23.67 -28.66
CA ILE A 20 -22.20 -24.79 -28.54
C ILE A 20 -22.79 -26.01 -29.26
N THR A 21 -21.98 -26.79 -29.97
CA THR A 21 -22.33 -28.14 -30.42
C THR A 21 -21.33 -29.16 -29.89
N THR A 22 -21.84 -30.28 -29.41
CA THR A 22 -21.07 -31.38 -28.82
C THR A 22 -21.42 -32.66 -29.58
N GLU A 23 -20.44 -33.31 -30.18
CA GLU A 23 -20.56 -34.71 -30.62
C GLU A 23 -19.41 -35.52 -30.02
N LEU A 24 -19.74 -36.71 -29.52
CA LEU A 24 -18.85 -37.53 -28.71
C LEU A 24 -19.25 -39.00 -28.88
N LEU A 25 -18.45 -39.79 -29.61
CA LEU A 25 -18.58 -41.25 -29.68
C LEU A 25 -17.21 -41.95 -29.82
N THR A 26 -16.72 -42.41 -28.67
CA THR A 26 -15.97 -43.66 -28.41
C THR A 26 -15.32 -44.44 -29.58
N THR A 27 -14.02 -44.76 -29.49
CA THR A 27 -13.50 -46.11 -29.11
C THR A 27 -11.96 -46.19 -29.16
N THR A 28 -11.38 -47.02 -28.29
CA THR A 28 -9.97 -47.52 -28.33
C THR A 28 -9.98 -48.98 -28.86
N PRO A 29 -8.87 -49.76 -28.98
CA PRO A 29 -7.45 -49.53 -28.64
C PRO A 29 -6.43 -50.06 -29.71
N GLU A 30 -5.18 -50.26 -29.27
CA GLU A 30 -4.15 -51.21 -29.76
C GLU A 30 -2.99 -50.78 -30.69
N SER A 31 -1.84 -51.33 -30.30
CA SER A 31 -0.44 -51.25 -30.74
C SER A 31 -0.10 -51.75 -32.15
N VAL A 32 1.10 -51.40 -32.67
CA VAL A 32 2.20 -52.36 -33.00
C VAL A 32 3.46 -51.70 -33.63
N LEU A 33 4.63 -52.03 -33.05
CA LEU A 33 6.03 -52.20 -33.55
C LEU A 33 6.64 -51.43 -34.76
N GLY A 34 7.92 -51.04 -34.58
CA GLY A 34 8.96 -50.81 -35.63
C GLY A 34 9.93 -49.67 -35.27
N GLN A 35 11.11 -49.88 -34.66
CA GLN A 35 12.39 -50.31 -35.29
C GLN A 35 12.67 -49.61 -36.65
N SER A 36 13.82 -48.99 -37.00
CA SER A 36 15.23 -49.06 -36.53
C SER A 36 16.04 -47.94 -37.26
N SER A 37 17.30 -47.52 -36.96
CA SER A 37 18.23 -47.60 -35.81
C SER A 37 19.54 -46.82 -36.12
N THR A 38 20.39 -46.55 -35.10
CA THR A 38 21.84 -46.16 -35.20
C THR A 38 22.19 -44.77 -35.82
N THR A 39 23.26 -44.04 -35.45
CA THR A 39 24.59 -44.39 -34.89
C THR A 39 25.15 -43.35 -33.89
N THR A 40 25.87 -43.81 -32.84
CA THR A 40 26.93 -43.06 -32.11
C THR A 40 28.33 -43.43 -32.66
N PRO A 41 29.42 -42.68 -32.34
CA PRO A 41 30.32 -43.00 -31.19
C PRO A 41 30.79 -41.74 -30.40
N ASN A 42 30.81 -41.74 -29.06
CA ASN A 42 31.86 -42.20 -28.11
C ASN A 42 33.20 -41.41 -28.11
N SER A 43 33.52 -40.76 -26.97
CA SER A 43 34.67 -41.10 -26.07
C SER A 43 35.00 -39.96 -25.09
N GLU A 44 35.50 -40.11 -23.84
CA GLU A 44 35.54 -41.19 -22.82
C GLU A 44 36.14 -40.59 -21.52
N LEU A 45 35.65 -40.99 -20.33
CA LEU A 45 36.33 -41.05 -19.00
C LEU A 45 36.99 -39.75 -18.40
N GLN A 46 37.21 -39.54 -17.08
CA GLN A 46 37.26 -40.46 -15.92
C GLN A 46 37.10 -39.74 -14.54
N THR A 47 36.19 -40.21 -13.66
CA THR A 47 36.29 -40.32 -12.17
C THR A 47 36.57 -39.10 -11.23
N PRO A 48 36.37 -39.19 -9.88
CA PRO A 48 35.70 -40.22 -9.08
C PRO A 48 34.60 -39.70 -8.10
N GLU A 49 33.86 -40.63 -7.51
CA GLU A 49 32.93 -40.41 -6.38
C GLU A 49 33.66 -40.29 -5.03
N LEU A 50 33.03 -39.62 -4.05
CA LEU A 50 33.23 -39.87 -2.62
C LEU A 50 31.87 -39.91 -1.90
N SER A 51 31.57 -41.06 -1.32
CA SER A 51 30.33 -41.38 -0.60
C SER A 51 30.36 -40.94 0.87
N VAL A 52 29.24 -40.45 1.41
CA VAL A 52 28.94 -40.53 2.85
C VAL A 52 27.46 -40.86 3.06
N ASP A 53 27.19 -41.75 4.01
CA ASP A 53 25.87 -42.33 4.31
C ASP A 53 24.81 -41.33 4.81
N SER A 54 23.55 -41.69 4.59
CA SER A 54 22.39 -41.15 5.30
C SER A 54 21.93 -42.10 6.41
N PRO A 55 21.50 -41.57 7.56
CA PRO A 55 20.38 -42.18 8.29
C PRO A 55 19.24 -41.19 8.55
N SER A 56 18.02 -41.73 8.62
CA SER A 56 16.75 -41.02 8.71
C SER A 56 16.34 -40.59 10.13
N ALA A 57 15.77 -39.38 10.26
CA ALA A 57 14.82 -38.96 11.31
C ALA A 57 13.98 -37.80 10.74
N SER A 58 12.70 -37.95 10.39
CA SER A 58 11.51 -37.91 11.27
C SER A 58 11.21 -36.54 11.93
N ALA A 59 10.36 -35.77 11.24
CA ALA A 59 9.29 -34.88 11.76
C ALA A 59 9.61 -33.71 12.74
N SER A 60 8.75 -32.68 12.63
CA SER A 60 8.55 -31.53 13.54
C SER A 60 9.78 -30.70 13.91
N ASP A 61 10.00 -29.61 13.15
CA ASP A 61 9.80 -28.26 13.69
C ASP A 61 9.73 -27.23 12.54
N THR A 62 8.59 -26.56 12.41
CA THR A 62 8.44 -25.38 11.54
C THR A 62 8.81 -24.14 12.33
N PRO A 63 9.88 -23.40 11.99
CA PRO A 63 10.10 -22.08 12.54
C PRO A 63 9.00 -21.16 12.02
N SER A 64 8.26 -20.52 12.92
CA SER A 64 7.36 -19.43 12.56
C SER A 64 8.18 -18.32 11.88
N THR A 65 7.93 -18.05 10.61
CA THR A 65 8.50 -16.91 9.89
C THR A 65 7.87 -15.61 10.41
N THR A 66 8.40 -15.13 11.53
CA THR A 66 8.13 -13.78 12.05
C THR A 66 8.52 -12.78 10.96
N SER A 67 7.54 -12.02 10.47
CA SER A 67 7.76 -11.01 9.44
C SER A 67 8.74 -9.96 9.96
N GLN A 68 9.97 -9.97 9.45
CA GLN A 68 10.96 -8.94 9.74
C GLN A 68 10.57 -7.69 8.94
N ILE A 69 9.88 -6.78 9.62
CA ILE A 69 9.66 -5.42 9.13
C ILE A 69 11.04 -4.74 9.07
N TYR A 70 11.65 -4.75 7.89
CA TYR A 70 12.76 -3.85 7.59
C TYR A 70 12.20 -2.42 7.57
N THR A 71 12.32 -1.71 8.69
CA THR A 71 12.23 -0.25 8.70
C THR A 71 13.37 0.29 7.86
N ALA A 72 13.10 0.55 6.57
CA ALA A 72 14.00 1.34 5.75
C ALA A 72 14.24 2.67 6.45
N ALA A 73 15.50 2.96 6.76
CA ALA A 73 15.87 4.26 7.28
C ALA A 73 15.47 5.31 6.24
N SER A 74 14.57 6.22 6.61
CA SER A 74 14.06 7.25 5.72
C SER A 74 15.15 8.26 5.40
N ALA A 75 15.93 7.99 4.36
CA ALA A 75 16.91 8.90 3.80
C ALA A 75 16.17 10.11 3.21
N SER A 76 16.02 11.15 4.03
CA SER A 76 15.46 12.44 3.63
C SER A 76 16.43 13.16 2.68
N ILE A 77 16.38 12.81 1.39
CA ILE A 77 17.00 13.59 0.33
C ILE A 77 16.43 15.02 0.42
N SER A 78 17.32 16.01 0.56
CA SER A 78 16.93 17.42 0.60
C SER A 78 16.53 17.87 -0.81
N LEU A 79 15.28 17.58 -1.18
CA LEU A 79 14.65 17.98 -2.44
C LEU A 79 14.32 19.48 -2.40
N LEU A 80 15.37 20.30 -2.40
CA LEU A 80 15.29 21.72 -2.67
C LEU A 80 15.37 21.91 -4.18
N ALA A 81 14.40 22.63 -4.75
CA ALA A 81 14.52 23.15 -6.10
C ALA A 81 15.75 24.07 -6.23
N PRO A 82 16.38 24.14 -7.41
CA PRO A 82 17.55 24.99 -7.61
C PRO A 82 17.19 26.48 -7.45
N ASP A 83 18.18 27.31 -7.09
CA ASP A 83 18.02 28.78 -6.93
C ASP A 83 17.57 29.48 -8.24
N SER A 84 17.75 28.79 -9.38
CA SER A 84 17.22 29.13 -10.71
C SER A 84 17.03 27.82 -11.51
N PHE A 85 15.98 27.70 -12.32
CA PHE A 85 15.81 26.50 -13.14
C PHE A 85 16.83 26.42 -14.29
N ASN A 86 17.17 25.19 -14.66
CA ASN A 86 17.92 24.90 -15.88
C ASN A 86 16.98 24.97 -17.09
N HIS A 87 17.41 25.61 -18.17
CA HIS A 87 16.65 25.74 -19.42
C HIS A 87 17.50 25.43 -20.66
N PRO A 88 16.94 24.72 -21.67
CA PRO A 88 15.84 23.76 -21.49
C PRO A 88 16.23 22.72 -20.44
N GLY A 89 15.31 22.38 -19.53
CA GLY A 89 15.59 21.45 -18.42
C GLY A 89 14.37 20.66 -17.95
N LEU A 90 13.38 20.46 -18.82
CA LEU A 90 12.29 19.52 -18.57
C LEU A 90 12.73 18.09 -18.94
N LEU A 91 12.16 17.45 -19.97
CA LEU A 91 12.59 16.11 -20.37
C LEU A 91 13.99 16.07 -21.02
N HIS A 92 14.42 17.19 -21.62
CA HIS A 92 15.65 17.28 -22.42
C HIS A 92 16.43 18.55 -22.09
N THR A 93 17.76 18.47 -22.22
CA THR A 93 18.67 19.60 -22.04
C THR A 93 19.36 19.99 -23.35
N SER A 94 20.03 21.14 -23.38
CA SER A 94 20.89 21.55 -24.50
C SER A 94 22.00 20.54 -24.80
N LYS A 95 22.46 19.76 -23.80
CA LYS A 95 23.44 18.69 -24.01
C LYS A 95 22.83 17.49 -24.75
N ASP A 96 21.58 17.17 -24.45
CA ASP A 96 20.85 16.11 -25.16
C ASP A 96 20.65 16.48 -26.62
N PHE A 97 20.14 17.68 -26.91
CA PHE A 97 19.98 18.11 -28.31
C PHE A 97 21.30 18.23 -29.08
N ALA A 98 22.42 18.56 -28.41
CA ALA A 98 23.74 18.49 -29.03
C ALA A 98 24.13 17.04 -29.40
N ARG A 99 23.99 16.08 -28.47
CA ARG A 99 24.21 14.63 -28.71
C ARG A 99 23.34 14.11 -29.86
N ILE A 100 22.04 14.42 -29.83
CA ILE A 100 21.07 13.96 -30.83
C ILE A 100 21.43 14.53 -32.20
N ARG A 101 21.69 15.84 -32.28
CA ARG A 101 22.07 16.54 -33.52
C ARG A 101 23.32 15.92 -34.16
N GLU A 102 24.37 15.66 -33.39
CA GLU A 102 25.59 15.03 -33.89
C GLU A 102 25.31 13.63 -34.46
N ASN A 103 24.62 12.77 -33.72
CA ASN A 103 24.35 11.40 -34.16
C ASN A 103 23.41 11.36 -35.39
N VAL A 104 22.42 12.23 -35.45
CA VAL A 104 21.52 12.37 -36.62
C VAL A 104 22.27 12.89 -37.85
N GLN A 105 23.09 13.93 -37.71
CA GLN A 105 23.90 14.47 -38.82
C GLN A 105 24.92 13.44 -39.35
N ASN A 106 25.49 12.63 -38.47
CA ASN A 106 26.41 11.55 -38.82
C ASN A 106 25.71 10.27 -39.33
N GLY A 107 24.37 10.22 -39.37
CA GLY A 107 23.62 9.03 -39.77
C GLY A 107 23.89 7.80 -38.88
N THR A 108 24.13 8.02 -37.59
CA THR A 108 24.51 6.97 -36.64
C THR A 108 23.28 6.23 -36.10
N GLU A 109 23.30 4.90 -36.12
CA GLU A 109 22.23 4.09 -35.52
C GLU A 109 22.36 4.02 -33.98
N PRO A 110 21.24 3.97 -33.24
CA PRO A 110 19.85 3.90 -33.71
C PRO A 110 19.19 5.27 -33.98
N TRP A 111 19.88 6.40 -33.75
CA TRP A 111 19.33 7.74 -33.99
C TRP A 111 18.86 7.96 -35.43
N ALA A 112 19.56 7.39 -36.43
CA ALA A 112 19.16 7.51 -37.83
C ALA A 112 17.81 6.81 -38.10
N THR A 113 17.60 5.59 -37.61
CA THR A 113 16.30 4.90 -37.67
C THR A 113 15.21 5.70 -36.96
N ALA A 114 15.45 6.15 -35.73
CA ALA A 114 14.46 6.92 -34.96
C ALA A 114 14.14 8.29 -35.60
N TRP A 115 15.13 8.96 -36.19
CA TRP A 115 14.95 10.20 -36.95
C TRP A 115 14.14 9.98 -38.24
N ASN A 116 14.34 8.86 -38.93
CA ASN A 116 13.50 8.48 -40.07
C ASN A 116 12.04 8.26 -39.66
N LYS A 117 11.81 7.62 -38.50
CA LYS A 117 10.46 7.41 -37.94
C LYS A 117 9.78 8.74 -37.61
N LEU A 118 10.46 9.64 -36.90
CA LEU A 118 9.93 11.00 -36.61
C LEU A 118 9.57 11.75 -37.90
N ARG A 119 10.45 11.73 -38.91
CA ARG A 119 10.19 12.36 -40.22
C ARG A 119 9.07 11.71 -41.04
N GLY A 120 8.62 10.51 -40.68
CA GLY A 120 7.46 9.86 -41.29
C GLY A 120 6.12 10.17 -40.61
N SER A 121 6.13 10.90 -39.49
CA SER A 121 4.92 11.23 -38.74
C SER A 121 4.22 12.46 -39.30
N GLN A 122 2.90 12.37 -39.48
CA GLN A 122 2.04 13.51 -39.85
C GLN A 122 2.12 14.68 -38.84
N PHE A 123 2.49 14.39 -37.60
CA PHE A 123 2.67 15.39 -36.54
C PHE A 123 4.00 16.16 -36.66
N ALA A 124 4.96 15.69 -37.47
CA ALA A 124 6.28 16.29 -37.66
C ALA A 124 6.42 17.11 -38.97
N GLU A 125 5.29 17.43 -39.60
CA GLU A 125 5.19 18.13 -40.88
C GLU A 125 4.83 19.62 -40.72
N VAL A 126 5.53 20.49 -41.43
CA VAL A 126 5.34 21.96 -41.35
C VAL A 126 3.99 22.45 -41.89
N SER A 127 3.24 21.56 -42.56
CA SER A 127 1.87 21.83 -43.04
C SER A 127 0.78 21.35 -42.07
N TYR A 128 1.13 20.97 -40.84
CA TYR A 128 0.15 20.64 -39.81
C TYR A 128 -0.64 21.88 -39.40
N GLU A 129 -1.97 21.80 -39.42
CA GLU A 129 -2.88 22.89 -39.02
C GLU A 129 -3.51 22.58 -37.65
N ALA A 130 -3.28 23.46 -36.67
CA ALA A 130 -3.88 23.36 -35.34
C ALA A 130 -5.41 23.57 -35.37
N ASN A 131 -6.11 22.99 -34.40
CA ASN A 131 -7.56 23.08 -34.27
C ASN A 131 -7.98 23.55 -32.85
N PRO A 132 -7.56 24.77 -32.42
CA PRO A 132 -7.81 25.27 -31.08
C PRO A 132 -9.28 25.59 -30.84
N VAL A 133 -9.74 25.40 -29.60
CA VAL A 133 -11.11 25.64 -29.16
C VAL A 133 -11.15 26.41 -27.85
N GLU A 134 -12.19 27.23 -27.65
CA GLU A 134 -12.30 28.05 -26.44
C GLU A 134 -12.47 27.23 -25.16
N ILE A 135 -13.13 26.06 -25.26
CA ILE A 135 -13.34 25.13 -24.16
C ILE A 135 -12.96 23.72 -24.63
N VAL A 136 -12.02 23.11 -23.91
CA VAL A 136 -11.73 21.68 -24.06
C VAL A 136 -12.57 20.92 -23.04
N TYR A 137 -13.36 19.96 -23.54
CA TYR A 137 -14.31 19.15 -22.80
C TYR A 137 -13.84 17.69 -22.76
N ARG A 138 -13.65 17.12 -21.55
CA ARG A 138 -13.27 15.72 -21.34
C ARG A 138 -14.17 15.06 -20.29
N GLY A 139 -14.64 13.85 -20.58
CA GLY A 139 -15.63 13.12 -19.82
C GLY A 139 -17.05 13.51 -20.19
N SER A 140 -17.92 12.53 -20.47
CA SER A 140 -19.30 12.77 -20.92
C SER A 140 -20.25 13.17 -19.78
N ASP A 141 -20.78 14.39 -19.82
CA ASP A 141 -21.90 14.86 -18.98
C ASP A 141 -23.30 14.62 -19.59
N GLY A 142 -23.36 14.06 -20.81
CA GLY A 142 -24.60 13.85 -21.57
C GLY A 142 -25.18 15.11 -22.23
N THR A 143 -24.49 16.24 -22.18
CA THR A 143 -24.91 17.54 -22.75
C THR A 143 -23.90 18.09 -23.74
N ASN A 144 -22.61 18.05 -23.39
CA ASN A 144 -21.50 18.58 -24.16
C ASN A 144 -20.75 17.41 -24.83
N ALA A 145 -20.36 17.62 -26.09
CA ALA A 145 -19.55 16.63 -26.81
C ALA A 145 -18.08 16.74 -26.40
N GLU A 146 -17.44 15.59 -26.15
CA GLU A 146 -16.00 15.54 -25.88
C GLU A 146 -15.20 15.97 -27.13
N ASN A 147 -14.24 16.87 -26.94
CA ASN A 147 -13.44 17.44 -28.02
C ASN A 147 -11.93 17.49 -27.71
N TYR A 148 -11.52 16.96 -26.55
CA TYR A 148 -10.13 16.94 -26.07
C TYR A 148 -9.12 16.23 -26.99
N TYR A 149 -9.57 15.51 -28.01
CA TYR A 149 -8.70 14.98 -29.07
C TYR A 149 -8.03 16.06 -29.91
N GLN A 150 -8.65 17.23 -30.04
CA GLN A 150 -8.03 18.39 -30.69
C GLN A 150 -6.75 18.81 -29.94
N LEU A 151 -6.83 18.81 -28.60
CA LEU A 151 -5.73 19.22 -27.75
C LEU A 151 -4.56 18.22 -27.79
N TYR A 152 -4.82 16.90 -27.76
CA TYR A 152 -3.74 15.90 -27.75
C TYR A 152 -3.07 15.65 -29.10
N HIS A 153 -3.77 15.89 -30.22
CA HIS A 153 -3.13 15.91 -31.54
C HIS A 153 -2.21 17.13 -31.68
N ASP A 154 -2.65 18.29 -31.20
CA ASP A 154 -1.89 19.53 -31.32
C ASP A 154 -0.69 19.59 -30.36
N THR A 155 -0.76 19.00 -29.15
CA THR A 155 0.43 18.82 -28.29
C THR A 155 1.47 17.92 -28.95
N ALA A 156 1.04 16.80 -29.54
CA ALA A 156 1.91 15.86 -30.24
C ALA A 156 2.61 16.54 -31.43
N ALA A 157 1.87 17.33 -32.22
CA ALA A 157 2.43 18.11 -33.32
C ALA A 157 3.43 19.18 -32.85
N ALA A 158 3.05 20.01 -31.87
CA ALA A 158 3.94 21.03 -31.32
C ALA A 158 5.26 20.42 -30.81
N TYR A 159 5.19 19.29 -30.10
CA TYR A 159 6.37 18.59 -29.58
C TYR A 159 7.24 17.97 -30.69
N ALA A 160 6.63 17.29 -31.66
CA ALA A 160 7.35 16.68 -32.78
C ALA A 160 8.05 17.75 -33.65
N LEU A 161 7.38 18.87 -33.92
CA LEU A 161 7.96 20.02 -34.64
C LEU A 161 9.06 20.72 -33.84
N ALA A 162 8.89 20.86 -32.51
CA ALA A 162 9.94 21.40 -31.64
C ALA A 162 11.21 20.52 -31.65
N ILE A 163 11.07 19.18 -31.62
CA ILE A 163 12.21 18.26 -31.82
C ILE A 163 12.84 18.45 -33.20
N ARG A 164 12.03 18.58 -34.26
CA ARG A 164 12.53 18.79 -35.63
C ARG A 164 13.38 20.06 -35.71
N TRP A 165 12.94 21.15 -35.09
CA TRP A 165 13.71 22.39 -34.96
C TRP A 165 14.97 22.22 -34.10
N ALA A 166 14.88 21.60 -32.92
CA ALA A 166 16.01 21.43 -32.01
C ALA A 166 17.14 20.57 -32.61
N VAL A 167 16.80 19.62 -33.50
CA VAL A 167 17.77 18.78 -34.22
C VAL A 167 18.29 19.46 -35.49
N THR A 168 17.43 20.08 -36.32
CA THR A 168 17.86 20.64 -37.63
C THR A 168 18.33 22.09 -37.59
N GLN A 169 17.78 22.89 -36.68
CA GLN A 169 17.85 24.36 -36.66
C GLN A 169 17.24 25.03 -37.91
N ASP A 170 16.37 24.33 -38.64
CA ASP A 170 15.54 24.93 -39.69
C ASP A 170 14.34 25.64 -39.06
N SER A 171 14.24 26.95 -39.29
CA SER A 171 13.24 27.83 -38.69
C SER A 171 11.81 27.41 -39.02
N GLN A 172 11.57 26.77 -40.17
CA GLN A 172 10.21 26.37 -40.59
C GLN A 172 9.54 25.42 -39.60
N PHE A 173 10.31 24.54 -38.92
CA PHE A 173 9.76 23.67 -37.88
C PHE A 173 9.52 24.44 -36.57
N GLY A 174 10.37 25.43 -36.26
CA GLY A 174 10.20 26.27 -35.08
C GLY A 174 8.97 27.17 -35.22
N ASP A 175 8.82 27.82 -36.38
CA ASP A 175 7.68 28.65 -36.76
C ASP A 175 6.36 27.86 -36.68
N ALA A 176 6.35 26.62 -37.20
CA ALA A 176 5.19 25.74 -37.11
C ALA A 176 4.87 25.33 -35.66
N ALA A 177 5.88 24.97 -34.85
CA ALA A 177 5.69 24.61 -33.44
C ALA A 177 5.10 25.77 -32.62
N ILE A 178 5.66 26.97 -32.74
CA ILE A 178 5.14 28.15 -32.03
C ILE A 178 3.77 28.59 -32.57
N SER A 179 3.50 28.43 -33.86
CA SER A 179 2.17 28.75 -34.42
C SER A 179 1.06 27.89 -33.81
N ILE A 180 1.33 26.61 -33.50
CA ILE A 180 0.37 25.76 -32.77
C ILE A 180 0.16 26.32 -31.36
N MET A 181 1.25 26.54 -30.61
CA MET A 181 1.20 27.04 -29.23
C MET A 181 0.50 28.40 -29.10
N ASP A 182 0.80 29.34 -30.00
CA ASP A 182 0.20 30.68 -30.05
C ASP A 182 -1.30 30.63 -30.44
N SER A 183 -1.69 29.67 -31.29
CA SER A 183 -3.10 29.48 -31.66
C SER A 183 -3.95 28.98 -30.48
N TRP A 184 -3.39 28.12 -29.62
CA TRP A 184 -4.03 27.67 -28.40
C TRP A 184 -4.04 28.77 -27.33
N SER A 185 -2.92 29.47 -27.08
CA SER A 185 -2.85 30.51 -26.05
C SER A 185 -3.71 31.74 -26.34
N SER A 186 -4.05 31.99 -27.61
CA SER A 186 -4.96 33.06 -28.02
C SER A 186 -6.45 32.64 -28.00
N THR A 187 -6.76 31.34 -27.90
CA THR A 187 -8.11 30.80 -28.07
C THR A 187 -8.67 30.15 -26.81
N LEU A 188 -7.88 29.32 -26.13
CA LEU A 188 -8.32 28.47 -25.03
C LEU A 188 -8.60 29.29 -23.75
N LYS A 189 -9.77 29.08 -23.16
CA LYS A 189 -10.26 29.79 -21.97
C LYS A 189 -10.55 28.85 -20.80
N GLU A 190 -10.91 27.59 -21.06
CA GLU A 190 -11.26 26.65 -19.99
C GLU A 190 -11.04 25.17 -20.37
N LEU A 191 -10.56 24.39 -19.40
CA LEU A 191 -10.77 22.94 -19.34
C LEU A 191 -12.04 22.63 -18.55
N SER A 192 -13.02 22.00 -19.19
CA SER A 192 -14.32 21.64 -18.64
C SER A 192 -14.60 20.15 -18.83
N GLY A 193 -15.65 19.62 -18.21
CA GLY A 193 -15.90 18.19 -18.20
C GLY A 193 -16.54 17.65 -16.92
N THR A 194 -16.45 16.34 -16.80
CA THR A 194 -16.58 15.63 -15.52
C THR A 194 -15.27 15.77 -14.72
N VAL A 195 -15.02 14.88 -13.75
CA VAL A 195 -13.69 14.72 -13.14
C VAL A 195 -12.58 14.47 -14.18
N ASP A 196 -12.88 13.94 -15.37
CA ASP A 196 -11.89 13.67 -16.40
C ASP A 196 -11.21 14.95 -16.94
N LEU A 197 -11.78 16.15 -16.69
CA LEU A 197 -11.13 17.44 -17.01
C LEU A 197 -9.76 17.58 -16.34
N TYR A 198 -9.56 16.95 -15.17
CA TYR A 198 -8.30 16.99 -14.46
C TYR A 198 -7.22 16.12 -15.15
N LEU A 199 -7.59 15.01 -15.79
CA LEU A 199 -6.68 14.28 -16.68
C LEU A 199 -6.28 15.12 -17.90
N ALA A 200 -7.18 15.97 -18.41
CA ALA A 200 -6.79 16.93 -19.46
C ALA A 200 -5.79 17.98 -18.95
N ALA A 201 -5.96 18.47 -17.72
CA ALA A 201 -5.04 19.41 -17.11
C ALA A 201 -3.65 18.80 -16.79
N GLY A 202 -3.64 17.56 -16.31
CA GLY A 202 -2.43 16.80 -16.01
C GLY A 202 -1.66 16.42 -17.28
N ILE A 203 -2.25 15.55 -18.10
CA ILE A 203 -1.57 14.95 -19.25
C ILE A 203 -1.17 16.02 -20.28
N TYR A 204 -2.13 16.80 -20.78
CA TYR A 204 -1.84 17.74 -21.87
C TYR A 204 -1.11 18.99 -21.37
N GLY A 205 -1.26 19.34 -20.08
CA GLY A 205 -0.54 20.44 -19.46
C GLY A 205 0.96 20.19 -19.34
N TYR A 206 1.38 18.98 -18.94
CA TYR A 206 2.81 18.65 -18.97
C TYR A 206 3.32 18.64 -20.42
N GLN A 207 2.58 18.03 -21.36
CA GLN A 207 2.99 17.92 -22.77
C GLN A 207 3.19 19.28 -23.45
N PHE A 208 2.26 20.23 -23.28
CA PHE A 208 2.41 21.58 -23.82
C PHE A 208 3.63 22.29 -23.23
N ALA A 209 3.90 22.11 -21.93
CA ALA A 209 5.09 22.66 -21.30
C ALA A 209 6.39 22.04 -21.86
N GLN A 210 6.41 20.74 -22.18
CA GLN A 210 7.57 20.10 -22.83
C GLN A 210 7.87 20.69 -24.22
N ALA A 211 6.84 20.94 -25.03
CA ALA A 211 7.02 21.55 -26.36
C ALA A 211 7.50 23.01 -26.24
N ALA A 212 6.88 23.79 -25.36
CA ALA A 212 7.23 25.18 -25.11
C ALA A 212 8.65 25.34 -24.53
N GLU A 213 9.08 24.43 -23.65
CA GLU A 213 10.43 24.48 -23.07
C GLU A 213 11.53 24.27 -24.12
N ILE A 214 11.31 23.37 -25.08
CA ILE A 214 12.25 23.19 -26.21
C ILE A 214 12.35 24.51 -27.01
N MET A 215 11.23 25.19 -27.23
CA MET A 215 11.15 26.42 -28.03
C MET A 215 11.49 27.71 -27.27
N ARG A 216 11.80 27.65 -25.96
CA ARG A 216 12.00 28.81 -25.07
C ARG A 216 12.94 29.88 -25.65
N ASP A 217 14.09 29.43 -26.15
CA ASP A 217 15.15 30.30 -26.69
C ASP A 217 15.09 30.44 -28.22
N TYR A 218 13.94 30.15 -28.84
CA TYR A 218 13.78 30.31 -30.29
C TYR A 218 13.52 31.78 -30.67
N ASP A 219 14.47 32.39 -31.39
CA ASP A 219 14.40 33.79 -31.88
C ASP A 219 13.10 34.17 -32.60
N GLY A 220 12.38 33.20 -33.17
CA GLY A 220 11.08 33.42 -33.84
C GLY A 220 9.89 33.60 -32.88
N TRP A 221 9.99 33.15 -31.63
CA TRP A 221 8.92 33.30 -30.64
C TRP A 221 9.01 34.67 -29.97
N SER A 222 8.01 35.53 -30.22
CA SER A 222 8.00 36.84 -29.58
C SER A 222 7.78 36.72 -28.06
N GLU A 223 8.52 37.50 -27.28
CA GLU A 223 8.41 37.57 -25.81
C GLU A 223 6.95 37.72 -25.35
N SER A 224 6.16 38.55 -26.03
CA SER A 224 4.73 38.73 -25.77
C SER A 224 3.89 37.46 -25.99
N ASN A 225 4.18 36.68 -27.03
CA ASN A 225 3.45 35.44 -27.31
C ASN A 225 3.86 34.34 -26.33
N PHE A 226 5.14 34.25 -26.00
CA PHE A 226 5.62 33.34 -24.96
C PHE A 226 4.98 33.66 -23.59
N ILE A 227 4.89 34.94 -23.20
CA ILE A 227 4.17 35.36 -21.99
C ILE A 227 2.68 35.01 -22.07
N ASN A 228 2.02 35.20 -23.22
CA ASN A 228 0.61 34.78 -23.40
C ASN A 228 0.45 33.26 -23.23
N PHE A 229 1.40 32.48 -23.74
CA PHE A 229 1.42 31.03 -23.57
C PHE A 229 1.64 30.61 -22.11
N GLN A 230 2.64 31.17 -21.42
CA GLN A 230 2.84 30.98 -19.98
C GLN A 230 1.58 31.36 -19.17
N THR A 231 0.88 32.43 -19.56
CA THR A 231 -0.38 32.85 -18.95
C THR A 231 -1.48 31.80 -19.13
N MET A 232 -1.65 31.23 -20.34
CA MET A 232 -2.58 30.10 -20.55
C MET A 232 -2.22 28.90 -19.68
N MET A 233 -0.93 28.55 -19.57
CA MET A 233 -0.48 27.43 -18.73
C MET A 233 -0.79 27.65 -17.25
N ILE A 234 -0.78 28.90 -16.77
CA ILE A 234 -1.20 29.23 -15.40
C ILE A 234 -2.73 29.22 -15.28
N ASP A 235 -3.42 30.09 -16.02
CA ASP A 235 -4.84 30.42 -15.82
C ASP A 235 -5.80 29.30 -16.23
N VAL A 236 -5.40 28.45 -17.18
CA VAL A 236 -6.22 27.35 -17.69
C VAL A 236 -5.79 25.99 -17.14
N PHE A 237 -4.49 25.66 -17.19
CA PHE A 237 -3.98 24.35 -16.76
C PHE A 237 -3.66 24.32 -15.26
N TYR A 238 -2.78 25.18 -14.77
CA TYR A 238 -2.35 25.16 -13.37
C TYR A 238 -3.50 25.44 -12.40
N VAL A 239 -4.47 26.31 -12.73
CA VAL A 239 -5.67 26.51 -11.89
C VAL A 239 -6.41 25.19 -11.62
N LYS A 240 -6.48 24.28 -12.59
CA LYS A 240 -7.13 22.97 -12.42
C LYS A 240 -6.20 21.98 -11.69
N VAL A 241 -4.90 21.98 -11.96
CA VAL A 241 -3.87 21.21 -11.25
C VAL A 241 -3.81 21.56 -9.75
N ASN A 242 -3.73 22.85 -9.42
CA ASN A 242 -3.73 23.33 -8.04
C ASN A 242 -5.05 22.99 -7.32
N LYS A 243 -6.19 23.14 -8.02
CA LYS A 243 -7.49 22.76 -7.47
C LYS A 243 -7.58 21.27 -7.14
N TRP A 244 -6.94 20.39 -7.92
CA TRP A 244 -6.84 18.97 -7.59
C TRP A 244 -6.13 18.79 -6.24
N PHE A 245 -4.96 19.40 -6.05
CA PHE A 245 -4.20 19.31 -4.79
C PHE A 245 -4.95 19.92 -3.59
N GLU A 246 -5.59 21.08 -3.76
CA GLU A 246 -6.30 21.78 -2.67
C GLU A 246 -7.57 21.06 -2.22
N GLU A 247 -8.28 20.39 -3.13
CA GLU A 247 -9.55 19.73 -2.82
C GLU A 247 -9.45 18.21 -2.64
N HIS A 248 -8.28 17.60 -2.87
CA HIS A 248 -8.06 16.14 -2.87
C HIS A 248 -8.68 15.42 -1.65
N ASP A 249 -8.39 15.91 -0.44
CA ASP A 249 -8.88 15.35 0.82
C ASP A 249 -10.40 15.60 1.03
N ASN A 250 -10.96 16.62 0.36
CA ASN A 250 -12.38 17.00 0.44
C ASN A 250 -13.27 16.24 -0.55
N TRP A 251 -12.68 15.59 -1.55
CA TRP A 251 -13.41 14.75 -2.51
C TRP A 251 -13.76 13.43 -1.84
N GLY A 252 -14.87 13.43 -1.08
CA GLY A 252 -15.29 12.32 -0.23
C GLY A 252 -15.29 10.97 -0.94
N GLY A 253 -14.35 10.10 -0.54
CA GLY A 253 -14.13 8.76 -1.10
C GLY A 253 -13.10 8.64 -2.23
N TYR A 254 -12.54 9.76 -2.70
CA TYR A 254 -11.58 9.79 -3.81
C TYR A 254 -10.12 9.89 -3.37
N GLY A 255 -9.79 10.57 -2.25
CA GLY A 255 -8.39 10.71 -1.79
C GLY A 255 -7.61 9.40 -1.56
N HIS A 256 -8.32 8.29 -1.30
CA HIS A 256 -7.75 6.93 -1.28
C HIS A 256 -8.39 5.98 -2.33
N GLY A 257 -9.30 6.51 -3.15
CA GLY A 257 -10.10 5.76 -4.14
C GLY A 257 -9.75 6.06 -5.61
N VAL A 258 -8.86 7.02 -5.86
CA VAL A 258 -8.37 7.38 -7.20
C VAL A 258 -7.09 6.60 -7.51
N TYR A 259 -6.95 6.13 -8.75
CA TYR A 259 -5.76 5.39 -9.19
C TYR A 259 -4.55 6.33 -9.46
N PRO A 260 -3.29 5.88 -9.24
CA PRO A 260 -2.10 6.73 -9.29
C PRO A 260 -1.94 7.58 -10.54
N GLY A 261 -2.24 7.05 -11.74
CA GLY A 261 -2.07 7.78 -13.01
C GLY A 261 -2.79 9.13 -13.09
N TRP A 262 -3.85 9.32 -12.30
CA TRP A 262 -4.50 10.63 -12.13
C TRP A 262 -3.54 11.62 -11.46
N ASP A 263 -3.12 11.33 -10.23
CA ASP A 263 -2.19 12.15 -9.45
C ASP A 263 -0.86 12.33 -10.19
N LEU A 264 -0.28 11.25 -10.73
CA LEU A 264 1.00 11.30 -11.45
C LEU A 264 0.95 12.27 -12.64
N SER A 265 -0.18 12.35 -13.36
CA SER A 265 -0.32 13.32 -14.45
C SER A 265 -0.41 14.77 -13.94
N ILE A 266 -1.07 15.00 -12.80
CA ILE A 266 -1.18 16.30 -12.14
C ILE A 266 0.18 16.76 -11.61
N ILE A 267 0.96 15.86 -10.99
CA ILE A 267 2.34 16.10 -10.54
C ILE A 267 3.24 16.47 -11.73
N ALA A 268 3.21 15.68 -12.80
CA ALA A 268 4.02 15.94 -14.00
C ALA A 268 3.70 17.32 -14.61
N SER A 269 2.42 17.71 -14.63
CA SER A 269 1.98 19.03 -15.08
C SER A 269 2.44 20.15 -14.15
N ALA A 270 2.30 19.99 -12.83
CA ALA A 270 2.78 20.96 -11.85
C ALA A 270 4.29 21.19 -11.99
N MET A 271 5.10 20.13 -12.00
CA MET A 271 6.55 20.26 -12.18
C MET A 271 6.90 20.90 -13.53
N SER A 272 6.24 20.48 -14.62
CA SER A 272 6.55 21.00 -15.95
C SER A 272 6.18 22.47 -16.13
N ILE A 273 5.00 22.88 -15.65
CA ILE A 273 4.55 24.28 -15.66
C ILE A 273 5.43 25.13 -14.72
N GLY A 274 5.78 24.61 -13.55
CA GLY A 274 6.60 25.32 -12.57
C GLY A 274 7.96 25.74 -13.12
N VAL A 275 8.64 24.85 -13.85
CA VAL A 275 9.86 25.20 -14.61
C VAL A 275 9.51 26.18 -15.75
N LEU A 276 8.51 25.88 -16.57
CA LEU A 276 8.17 26.70 -17.75
C LEU A 276 7.86 28.17 -17.40
N VAL A 277 7.25 28.45 -16.25
CA VAL A 277 6.87 29.80 -15.81
C VAL A 277 7.77 30.36 -14.71
N ASP A 278 8.96 29.78 -14.53
CA ASP A 278 9.98 30.20 -13.56
C ASP A 278 9.45 30.31 -12.11
N ASN A 279 8.48 29.44 -11.77
CA ASN A 279 7.78 29.45 -10.49
C ASN A 279 8.13 28.22 -9.63
N GLN A 280 9.11 28.43 -8.76
CA GLN A 280 9.59 27.46 -7.78
C GLN A 280 8.50 26.93 -6.83
N THR A 281 7.43 27.70 -6.56
CA THR A 281 6.33 27.26 -5.67
C THR A 281 5.51 26.16 -6.34
N ILE A 282 5.19 26.34 -7.63
CA ILE A 282 4.43 25.38 -8.44
C ILE A 282 5.23 24.07 -8.60
N TYR A 283 6.52 24.17 -8.90
CA TYR A 283 7.40 23.00 -8.99
C TYR A 283 7.52 22.25 -7.65
N ASN A 284 7.76 22.97 -6.55
CA ASN A 284 7.87 22.39 -5.22
C ASN A 284 6.57 21.70 -4.76
N GLN A 285 5.40 22.19 -5.18
CA GLN A 285 4.12 21.54 -4.90
C GLN A 285 4.07 20.14 -5.53
N GLY A 286 4.48 20.00 -6.79
CA GLY A 286 4.58 18.68 -7.47
C GLY A 286 5.56 17.73 -6.77
N ILE A 287 6.78 18.21 -6.47
CA ILE A 287 7.79 17.44 -5.72
C ILE A 287 7.26 16.97 -4.36
N GLN A 288 6.63 17.87 -3.60
CA GLN A 288 6.07 17.54 -2.29
C GLN A 288 4.91 16.55 -2.40
N TRP A 289 4.10 16.60 -3.45
CA TRP A 289 3.03 15.64 -3.67
C TRP A 289 3.56 14.24 -4.04
N PHE A 290 4.57 14.16 -4.92
CA PHE A 290 5.22 12.91 -5.28
C PHE A 290 5.88 12.19 -4.09
N THR A 291 6.46 12.96 -3.17
CA THR A 291 7.21 12.40 -2.03
C THR A 291 6.38 12.26 -0.75
N ASN A 292 5.45 13.17 -0.48
CA ASN A 292 4.73 13.29 0.79
C ASN A 292 3.23 13.61 0.63
N GLY A 293 2.67 13.54 -0.58
CA GLY A 293 1.24 13.80 -0.84
C GLY A 293 0.31 12.76 -0.20
N THR A 294 -0.96 13.14 -0.02
CA THR A 294 -1.99 12.25 0.55
C THR A 294 -2.58 11.28 -0.48
N GLY A 295 -2.45 11.59 -1.78
CA GLY A 295 -2.98 10.80 -2.88
C GLY A 295 -2.11 9.62 -3.34
N ASN A 296 -2.71 8.74 -4.14
CA ASN A 296 -2.10 7.50 -4.63
C ASN A 296 -0.96 7.71 -5.65
N GLY A 297 -0.72 8.93 -6.15
CA GLY A 297 0.49 9.27 -6.92
C GLY A 297 1.73 9.61 -6.09
N GLN A 298 1.63 9.63 -4.76
CA GLN A 298 2.78 9.62 -3.87
C GLN A 298 3.51 8.26 -4.01
N ILE A 299 4.84 8.24 -4.14
CA ILE A 299 5.57 7.04 -4.60
C ILE A 299 5.36 5.76 -3.77
N ASN A 300 5.15 5.86 -2.45
CA ASN A 300 4.86 4.71 -1.58
C ASN A 300 3.41 4.23 -1.72
N GLN A 301 2.48 5.07 -2.20
CA GLN A 301 1.12 4.67 -2.53
C GLN A 301 1.01 4.19 -3.99
N THR A 302 1.82 4.72 -4.90
CA THR A 302 1.97 4.23 -6.28
C THR A 302 2.58 2.82 -6.30
N VAL A 303 3.61 2.57 -5.48
CA VAL A 303 4.34 1.30 -5.37
C VAL A 303 4.19 0.74 -3.94
N PRO A 304 2.99 0.28 -3.54
CA PRO A 304 2.68 -0.05 -2.14
C PRO A 304 3.36 -1.31 -1.61
N PHE A 305 3.86 -2.20 -2.49
CA PHE A 305 4.52 -3.43 -2.07
C PHE A 305 5.80 -3.68 -2.86
N THR A 306 6.82 -4.17 -2.19
CA THR A 306 8.03 -4.70 -2.83
C THR A 306 8.18 -6.18 -2.52
N HIS A 307 8.73 -6.91 -3.49
CA HIS A 307 8.88 -8.36 -3.45
C HIS A 307 10.31 -8.72 -3.82
N TRP A 308 11.00 -9.51 -3.00
CA TRP A 308 12.25 -10.15 -3.41
C TRP A 308 11.92 -11.44 -4.15
N TYR A 309 12.18 -11.47 -5.46
CA TYR A 309 11.77 -12.57 -6.33
C TYR A 309 12.80 -12.76 -7.45
N ASP A 310 13.22 -14.00 -7.71
CA ASP A 310 14.20 -14.32 -8.76
C ASP A 310 15.47 -13.45 -8.68
N ASN A 311 16.05 -13.37 -7.48
CA ASN A 311 17.27 -12.61 -7.13
C ASN A 311 17.25 -11.10 -7.44
N GLN A 312 16.08 -10.49 -7.56
CA GLN A 312 15.93 -9.05 -7.75
C GLN A 312 14.75 -8.49 -6.93
N LEU A 313 14.78 -7.18 -6.68
CA LEU A 313 13.69 -6.46 -6.03
C LEU A 313 12.68 -6.02 -7.10
N LEU A 314 11.43 -6.47 -6.98
CA LEU A 314 10.33 -6.09 -7.86
C LEU A 314 9.31 -5.26 -7.07
N GLY A 315 8.93 -4.10 -7.59
CA GLY A 315 7.95 -3.18 -6.99
C GLY A 315 6.58 -3.37 -7.62
N GLN A 316 5.63 -3.91 -6.85
CA GLN A 316 4.25 -4.00 -7.30
C GLN A 316 3.61 -2.62 -7.23
N THR A 317 3.19 -2.09 -8.38
CA THR A 317 2.34 -0.90 -8.47
C THR A 317 0.90 -1.20 -8.05
N LEU A 318 0.16 -0.18 -7.61
CA LEU A 318 -1.27 -0.29 -7.32
C LEU A 318 -2.06 -0.71 -8.58
N GLU A 319 -1.81 -0.08 -9.74
CA GLU A 319 -2.50 -0.38 -11.00
C GLU A 319 -2.32 -1.82 -11.52
N SER A 320 -1.29 -2.55 -11.05
CA SER A 320 -1.07 -3.96 -11.41
C SER A 320 -2.30 -4.86 -11.19
N GLY A 321 -3.16 -4.51 -10.21
CA GLY A 321 -4.40 -5.23 -9.94
C GLY A 321 -5.59 -4.89 -10.84
N ARG A 322 -5.56 -3.75 -11.54
CA ARG A 322 -6.68 -3.24 -12.36
C ARG A 322 -6.52 -3.68 -13.81
N ASP A 323 -5.50 -3.17 -14.49
CA ASP A 323 -5.12 -3.53 -15.86
C ASP A 323 -3.71 -3.01 -16.18
N GLN A 324 -3.04 -3.63 -17.15
CA GLN A 324 -1.68 -3.28 -17.49
C GLN A 324 -1.56 -2.04 -18.39
N GLY A 325 -2.65 -1.59 -19.01
CA GLY A 325 -2.68 -0.42 -19.88
C GLY A 325 -2.53 0.88 -19.09
N HIS A 326 -3.14 0.96 -17.90
CA HIS A 326 -2.91 2.03 -16.93
C HIS A 326 -1.61 1.81 -16.14
N ASN A 327 -1.24 0.57 -15.85
CA ASN A 327 0.04 0.29 -15.19
C ASN A 327 1.25 0.80 -16.00
N ASN A 328 1.25 0.64 -17.32
CA ASN A 328 2.28 1.22 -18.20
C ASN A 328 2.22 2.75 -18.25
N LEU A 329 1.04 3.37 -18.05
CA LEU A 329 0.89 4.82 -17.95
C LEU A 329 1.54 5.35 -16.65
N ASP A 330 1.33 4.68 -15.52
CA ASP A 330 1.97 5.03 -14.24
C ASP A 330 3.49 5.02 -14.35
N ILE A 331 4.08 3.97 -14.95
CA ILE A 331 5.52 3.89 -15.21
C ILE A 331 5.99 5.10 -16.04
N ALA A 332 5.31 5.40 -17.15
CA ALA A 332 5.69 6.51 -18.01
C ALA A 332 5.61 7.88 -17.30
N LEU A 333 4.57 8.12 -16.50
CA LEU A 333 4.40 9.38 -15.76
C LEU A 333 5.44 9.51 -14.63
N MET A 334 5.75 8.43 -13.90
CA MET A 334 6.87 8.41 -12.95
C MET A 334 8.20 8.77 -13.63
N CYS A 335 8.42 8.31 -14.86
CA CYS A 335 9.63 8.66 -15.62
C CYS A 335 9.65 10.13 -16.06
N VAL A 336 8.52 10.72 -16.44
CA VAL A 336 8.42 12.17 -16.73
C VAL A 336 8.76 12.98 -15.48
N ILE A 337 8.13 12.65 -14.34
CA ILE A 337 8.40 13.26 -13.03
C ILE A 337 9.88 13.15 -12.69
N ALA A 338 10.46 11.95 -12.80
CA ALA A 338 11.83 11.70 -12.41
C ALA A 338 12.85 12.41 -13.31
N GLN A 339 12.63 12.44 -14.63
CA GLN A 339 13.52 13.12 -15.57
C GLN A 339 13.47 14.64 -15.48
N VAL A 340 12.27 15.22 -15.26
CA VAL A 340 12.14 16.66 -14.98
C VAL A 340 12.84 17.01 -13.67
N GLY A 341 12.67 16.19 -12.61
CA GLY A 341 13.40 16.37 -11.36
C GLY A 341 14.93 16.29 -11.56
N PHE A 342 15.40 15.26 -12.25
CA PHE A 342 16.82 15.00 -12.47
C PHE A 342 17.50 16.14 -13.24
N ASN A 343 16.86 16.67 -14.29
CA ASN A 343 17.38 17.81 -15.06
C ASN A 343 17.39 19.14 -14.26
N GLN A 344 16.61 19.23 -13.18
CA GLN A 344 16.66 20.34 -12.21
C GLN A 344 17.54 20.04 -10.98
N GLY A 345 18.28 18.92 -10.97
CA GLY A 345 19.19 18.55 -9.89
C GLY A 345 18.54 17.81 -8.71
N ASN A 346 17.28 17.38 -8.85
CA ASN A 346 16.59 16.54 -7.88
C ASN A 346 16.56 15.08 -8.37
N ASP A 347 17.45 14.23 -7.85
CA ASP A 347 17.49 12.81 -8.24
C ASP A 347 16.30 12.02 -7.66
N LEU A 348 15.21 12.04 -8.41
CA LEU A 348 13.99 11.28 -8.15
C LEU A 348 14.05 9.84 -8.70
N PHE A 349 15.00 9.51 -9.58
CA PHE A 349 15.21 8.14 -10.03
C PHE A 349 15.81 7.27 -8.92
N SER A 350 16.76 7.80 -8.15
CA SER A 350 17.32 7.12 -6.98
C SER A 350 16.42 7.18 -5.74
N TYR A 351 15.39 8.04 -5.74
CA TYR A 351 14.52 8.26 -4.58
C TYR A 351 13.84 6.97 -4.11
N ASN A 352 13.67 6.87 -2.78
CA ASN A 352 13.07 5.72 -2.10
C ASN A 352 13.68 4.36 -2.53
N GLY A 353 15.01 4.29 -2.59
CA GLY A 353 15.74 3.05 -2.90
C GLY A 353 15.56 2.55 -4.34
N ASN A 354 15.48 3.46 -5.32
CA ASN A 354 15.14 3.15 -6.72
C ASN A 354 13.74 2.53 -6.89
N SER A 355 12.72 3.05 -6.19
CA SER A 355 11.35 2.52 -6.29
C SER A 355 10.80 2.50 -7.72
N ILE A 356 11.18 3.48 -8.55
CA ILE A 356 10.78 3.53 -9.98
C ILE A 356 11.42 2.38 -10.76
N LEU A 357 12.69 2.02 -10.52
CA LEU A 357 13.34 0.86 -11.14
C LEU A 357 12.67 -0.45 -10.70
N ALA A 358 12.38 -0.60 -9.41
CA ALA A 358 11.71 -1.80 -8.90
C ALA A 358 10.32 -1.96 -9.57
N ALA A 359 9.56 -0.88 -9.71
CA ALA A 359 8.31 -0.86 -10.46
C ALA A 359 8.50 -1.19 -11.95
N ALA A 360 9.49 -0.59 -12.61
CA ALA A 360 9.79 -0.86 -14.02
C ALA A 360 10.11 -2.34 -14.26
N GLU A 361 10.98 -2.95 -13.44
CA GLU A 361 11.31 -4.39 -13.55
C GLU A 361 10.07 -5.27 -13.33
N TYR A 362 9.22 -4.95 -12.36
CA TYR A 362 7.98 -5.70 -12.08
C TYR A 362 7.02 -5.65 -13.29
N VAL A 363 6.73 -4.44 -13.78
CA VAL A 363 5.75 -4.21 -14.85
C VAL A 363 6.26 -4.75 -16.19
N ALA A 364 7.54 -4.55 -16.51
CA ALA A 364 8.17 -5.13 -17.69
C ALA A 364 8.11 -6.66 -17.66
N ARG A 365 8.51 -7.28 -16.55
CA ARG A 365 8.52 -8.75 -16.40
C ARG A 365 7.14 -9.35 -16.62
N TYR A 366 6.11 -8.74 -16.05
CA TYR A 366 4.75 -9.23 -16.20
C TYR A 366 4.20 -9.06 -17.62
N ASN A 367 4.44 -7.92 -18.26
CA ASN A 367 3.99 -7.67 -19.64
C ASN A 367 4.78 -8.45 -20.71
N LEU A 368 6.01 -8.87 -20.41
CA LEU A 368 6.75 -9.88 -21.18
C LEU A 368 6.18 -11.31 -21.07
N GLY A 369 5.10 -11.51 -20.31
CA GLY A 369 4.41 -12.80 -20.18
C GLY A 369 4.87 -13.70 -19.02
N TYR A 370 5.76 -13.22 -18.15
CA TYR A 370 6.22 -13.98 -16.97
C TYR A 370 5.36 -13.69 -15.73
N ASP A 371 5.23 -14.65 -14.82
CA ASP A 371 4.42 -14.47 -13.60
C ASP A 371 5.19 -13.79 -12.47
N VAL A 372 4.64 -12.71 -11.91
CA VAL A 372 5.18 -11.94 -10.78
C VAL A 372 4.43 -12.24 -9.49
N PRO A 373 5.08 -12.12 -8.30
CA PRO A 373 4.38 -12.20 -7.02
C PRO A 373 3.40 -11.03 -6.87
N TYR A 374 2.25 -11.26 -6.23
CA TYR A 374 1.22 -10.23 -6.04
C TYR A 374 0.63 -10.28 -4.64
N THR A 375 0.64 -9.15 -3.94
CA THR A 375 -0.10 -8.90 -2.70
C THR A 375 -1.42 -8.23 -3.05
N ALA A 376 -2.54 -8.77 -2.56
CA ALA A 376 -3.85 -8.15 -2.74
C ALA A 376 -3.85 -6.72 -2.17
N TYR A 377 -4.37 -5.76 -2.94
CA TYR A 377 -4.57 -4.39 -2.49
C TYR A 377 -6.04 -4.19 -2.15
N ASP A 378 -6.35 -4.03 -0.86
CA ASP A 378 -7.70 -3.78 -0.34
C ASP A 378 -7.65 -2.56 0.59
N ASN A 379 -8.40 -1.53 0.24
CA ASN A 379 -8.69 -0.39 1.11
C ASN A 379 -10.21 -0.11 1.07
N ASP A 380 -10.71 0.89 1.81
CA ASP A 380 -12.16 1.15 1.87
C ASP A 380 -12.82 1.56 0.52
N TRP A 381 -12.05 1.71 -0.56
CA TRP A 381 -12.45 2.22 -1.89
C TRP A 381 -12.00 1.35 -3.08
N ILE A 382 -10.78 0.79 -3.03
CA ILE A 382 -10.14 0.00 -4.08
C ILE A 382 -9.93 -1.44 -3.58
N ASP A 383 -10.45 -2.41 -4.31
CA ASP A 383 -10.47 -3.85 -4.00
C ASP A 383 -9.90 -4.63 -5.20
N LEU A 384 -8.62 -4.98 -5.11
CA LEU A 384 -7.83 -5.65 -6.15
C LEU A 384 -7.23 -6.95 -5.58
N PRO A 385 -8.00 -8.06 -5.59
CA PRO A 385 -7.61 -9.30 -4.91
C PRO A 385 -6.55 -10.11 -5.69
N THR A 386 -6.34 -9.82 -6.98
CA THR A 386 -5.44 -10.56 -7.87
C THR A 386 -4.84 -9.63 -8.92
N ILE A 387 -3.62 -9.93 -9.38
CA ILE A 387 -3.03 -9.26 -10.54
C ILE A 387 -3.92 -9.40 -11.79
N SER A 388 -4.07 -8.33 -12.56
CA SER A 388 -4.93 -8.32 -13.74
C SER A 388 -4.17 -8.77 -14.99
N ASN A 389 -4.80 -9.63 -15.81
CA ASN A 389 -4.33 -9.95 -17.17
C ASN A 389 -4.92 -9.02 -18.24
N SER A 390 -5.79 -8.06 -17.86
CA SER A 390 -6.31 -7.07 -18.83
C SER A 390 -5.18 -6.19 -19.36
N SER A 391 -5.15 -5.95 -20.68
CA SER A 391 -4.10 -5.17 -21.36
C SER A 391 -2.66 -5.72 -21.20
N ARG A 392 -2.49 -6.99 -20.80
CA ARG A 392 -1.15 -7.56 -20.58
C ARG A 392 -0.39 -7.69 -21.89
N GLY A 393 0.73 -6.99 -21.98
CA GLY A 393 1.53 -6.85 -23.20
C GLY A 393 1.24 -5.56 -24.00
N ASP A 394 0.32 -4.70 -23.54
CA ASP A 394 0.07 -3.40 -24.18
C ASP A 394 1.33 -2.52 -24.13
N LEU A 395 1.82 -2.12 -25.31
CA LEU A 395 3.04 -1.36 -25.46
C LEU A 395 2.76 0.15 -25.33
N ARG A 396 3.64 0.86 -24.61
CA ARG A 396 3.67 2.32 -24.49
C ARG A 396 5.13 2.80 -24.54
N PRO A 397 5.41 4.05 -24.94
CA PRO A 397 6.76 4.59 -24.95
C PRO A 397 7.16 5.11 -23.56
N THR A 398 8.40 4.82 -23.15
CA THR A 398 9.11 5.34 -21.95
C THR A 398 10.35 4.47 -21.65
N TRP A 399 10.38 3.25 -22.16
CA TRP A 399 11.34 2.21 -21.80
C TRP A 399 12.76 2.52 -22.26
N GLU A 400 12.92 3.33 -23.31
CA GLU A 400 14.23 3.89 -23.67
C GLU A 400 14.78 4.83 -22.59
N LEU A 401 13.96 5.70 -21.99
CA LEU A 401 14.39 6.56 -20.88
C LEU A 401 14.85 5.73 -19.69
N LEU A 402 14.04 4.75 -19.27
CA LEU A 402 14.38 3.85 -18.16
C LEU A 402 15.67 3.06 -18.40
N TYR A 403 15.83 2.48 -19.59
CA TYR A 403 17.03 1.71 -19.93
C TYR A 403 18.29 2.57 -19.99
N ASN A 404 18.23 3.75 -20.61
CA ASN A 404 19.41 4.61 -20.72
C ASN A 404 19.77 5.26 -19.37
N HIS A 405 18.77 5.61 -18.54
CA HIS A 405 19.03 6.09 -17.18
C HIS A 405 19.62 4.96 -16.31
N TYR A 406 18.84 3.92 -16.00
CA TYR A 406 19.28 2.91 -15.03
C TYR A 406 20.36 1.97 -15.59
N GLY A 407 20.27 1.57 -16.85
CA GLY A 407 21.19 0.60 -17.47
C GLY A 407 22.50 1.18 -17.96
N ILE A 408 22.53 2.43 -18.47
CA ILE A 408 23.74 3.06 -19.02
C ILE A 408 24.35 4.08 -18.05
N LEU A 409 23.59 5.01 -17.49
CA LEU A 409 24.14 6.00 -16.55
C LEU A 409 24.44 5.39 -15.17
N SER A 410 23.45 4.69 -14.60
CA SER A 410 23.55 4.16 -13.22
C SER A 410 24.13 2.74 -13.14
N ASN A 411 24.35 2.08 -14.28
CA ASN A 411 24.87 0.70 -14.39
C ASN A 411 24.14 -0.32 -13.46
N SER A 412 22.83 -0.12 -13.30
CA SER A 412 21.94 -0.93 -12.48
C SER A 412 21.48 -2.20 -13.20
N ASN A 413 21.02 -3.20 -12.45
CA ASN A 413 20.36 -4.36 -13.03
C ASN A 413 18.99 -3.95 -13.61
N VAL A 414 18.86 -4.02 -14.93
CA VAL A 414 17.68 -3.64 -15.73
C VAL A 414 17.21 -4.80 -16.61
N THR A 415 17.21 -6.02 -16.06
CA THR A 415 17.02 -7.27 -16.83
C THR A 415 15.70 -7.29 -17.61
N TRP A 416 14.59 -6.88 -16.99
CA TRP A 416 13.27 -6.90 -17.61
C TRP A 416 12.98 -5.60 -18.34
N THR A 417 13.36 -4.45 -17.77
CA THR A 417 13.27 -3.13 -18.39
C THR A 417 13.96 -3.12 -19.75
N LYS A 418 15.18 -3.70 -19.85
CA LYS A 418 15.88 -3.85 -21.13
C LYS A 418 15.12 -4.74 -22.12
N GLN A 419 14.65 -5.91 -21.69
CA GLN A 419 13.92 -6.83 -22.58
C GLN A 419 12.62 -6.21 -23.10
N TYR A 420 11.90 -5.46 -22.27
CA TYR A 420 10.65 -4.83 -22.65
C TYR A 420 10.88 -3.56 -23.49
N ARG A 421 11.96 -2.80 -23.23
CA ARG A 421 12.47 -1.78 -24.16
C ARG A 421 12.75 -2.39 -25.53
N ASP A 422 13.54 -3.47 -25.57
CA ASP A 422 13.91 -4.14 -26.82
C ASP A 422 12.66 -4.64 -27.59
N LEU A 423 11.62 -5.12 -26.87
CA LEU A 423 10.31 -5.43 -27.46
C LEU A 423 9.64 -4.20 -28.07
N VAL A 424 9.44 -3.13 -27.30
CA VAL A 424 8.80 -1.87 -27.75
C VAL A 424 9.50 -1.28 -28.99
N VAL A 425 10.83 -1.28 -28.99
CA VAL A 425 11.65 -0.84 -30.13
C VAL A 425 11.45 -1.75 -31.34
N SER A 426 11.42 -3.07 -31.15
CA SER A 426 11.29 -4.03 -32.25
C SER A 426 9.90 -4.01 -32.90
N ASP A 427 8.83 -3.93 -32.11
CA ASP A 427 7.44 -3.91 -32.58
C ASP A 427 7.14 -2.63 -33.35
N ASN A 428 7.68 -1.50 -32.88
CA ASN A 428 7.43 -0.18 -33.47
C ASN A 428 8.38 0.19 -34.64
N GLY A 429 8.98 -0.82 -35.29
CA GLY A 429 9.76 -0.67 -36.53
C GLY A 429 11.24 -0.32 -36.34
N GLY A 430 11.84 -0.70 -35.21
CA GLY A 430 13.27 -0.51 -34.93
C GLY A 430 13.61 0.76 -34.13
N ALA A 431 12.60 1.52 -33.68
CA ALA A 431 12.75 2.65 -32.77
C ALA A 431 11.46 2.88 -31.97
N GLU A 432 11.58 3.26 -30.70
CA GLU A 432 10.45 3.71 -29.88
C GLU A 432 9.81 4.93 -30.52
N GLY A 433 8.55 4.77 -30.94
CA GLY A 433 7.74 5.81 -31.56
C GLY A 433 7.21 6.87 -30.59
N GLY A 434 6.46 7.82 -31.13
CA GLY A 434 5.86 8.93 -30.39
C GLY A 434 4.35 8.80 -30.20
N SER A 435 3.72 9.92 -29.82
CA SER A 435 2.26 10.02 -29.75
C SER A 435 1.61 9.64 -31.08
N GLY A 436 0.57 8.81 -31.02
CA GLY A 436 -0.14 8.24 -32.16
C GLY A 436 0.42 6.90 -32.69
N ASP A 437 1.67 6.55 -32.40
CA ASP A 437 2.22 5.24 -32.79
C ASP A 437 1.66 4.07 -31.94
N TYR A 438 1.01 4.35 -30.82
CA TYR A 438 0.49 3.36 -29.85
C TYR A 438 -1.04 3.31 -29.78
N GLY A 439 -1.72 3.83 -30.80
CA GLY A 439 -3.18 3.79 -30.94
C GLY A 439 -3.81 5.13 -31.31
N GLU A 440 -5.01 5.07 -31.91
CA GLU A 440 -5.75 6.24 -32.42
C GLU A 440 -6.52 7.00 -31.32
N ASN A 441 -6.81 6.35 -30.19
CA ASN A 441 -7.48 6.96 -29.04
C ASN A 441 -6.46 7.66 -28.12
N SER A 442 -6.96 8.44 -27.15
CA SER A 442 -6.14 9.18 -26.18
C SER A 442 -5.03 8.36 -25.50
N GLY A 443 -5.23 7.06 -25.28
CA GLY A 443 -4.21 6.14 -24.77
C GLY A 443 -2.89 6.18 -25.55
N GLY A 444 -2.96 6.32 -26.88
CA GLY A 444 -1.78 6.47 -27.75
C GLY A 444 -1.14 7.86 -27.73
N TYR A 445 -1.73 8.81 -27.01
CA TYR A 445 -1.30 10.21 -26.87
C TYR A 445 -1.08 10.63 -25.41
N ASP A 446 -1.28 9.76 -24.42
CA ASP A 446 -0.98 10.08 -23.02
C ASP A 446 0.52 10.30 -22.78
N GLN A 447 1.39 9.80 -23.69
CA GLN A 447 2.84 9.95 -23.68
C GLN A 447 3.35 10.64 -24.95
N LEU A 448 4.50 11.34 -24.84
CA LEU A 448 5.18 12.00 -25.96
C LEU A 448 6.05 11.05 -26.80
N GLY A 449 6.74 10.12 -26.13
CA GLY A 449 7.61 9.11 -26.74
C GLY A 449 8.84 9.64 -27.47
N TRP A 450 9.17 9.01 -28.61
CA TRP A 450 10.41 9.21 -29.40
C TRP A 450 11.71 8.79 -28.69
N GLY A 451 11.65 7.91 -27.70
CA GLY A 451 12.76 7.71 -26.77
C GLY A 451 14.06 7.19 -27.39
N THR A 452 14.01 6.39 -28.47
CA THR A 452 15.23 5.94 -29.17
C THR A 452 15.99 7.10 -29.82
N LEU A 453 15.29 8.16 -30.25
CA LEU A 453 15.93 9.37 -30.75
C LEU A 453 16.52 10.19 -29.59
N LEU A 454 15.75 10.34 -28.50
CA LEU A 454 16.00 11.37 -27.50
C LEU A 454 16.92 10.89 -26.35
N TYR A 455 16.66 9.69 -25.82
CA TYR A 455 17.30 9.18 -24.60
C TYR A 455 18.47 8.23 -24.85
N THR A 456 18.69 7.74 -26.07
CA THR A 456 19.81 6.82 -26.35
C THR A 456 21.16 7.44 -25.94
N LEU A 457 21.96 6.63 -25.25
CA LEU A 457 23.33 6.89 -24.83
C LEU A 457 24.26 5.76 -25.27
N LYS A 458 25.53 6.08 -25.53
CA LYS A 458 26.60 5.10 -25.75
C LYS A 458 27.41 4.91 -24.46
N GLN A 459 28.11 3.78 -24.35
CA GLN A 459 29.06 3.54 -23.26
C GLN A 459 30.25 4.53 -23.28
N SER A 460 30.59 5.10 -24.44
CA SER A 460 31.53 6.22 -24.56
C SER A 460 31.00 7.53 -23.95
N ASP A 461 29.69 7.68 -23.87
CA ASP A 461 29.04 8.87 -23.32
C ASP A 461 29.07 8.80 -21.78
N TYR A 462 29.08 7.58 -21.22
CA TYR A 462 29.54 7.32 -19.85
C TYR A 462 31.02 7.68 -19.70
N GLU A 463 31.93 7.16 -20.55
CA GLU A 463 33.39 7.41 -20.42
C GLU A 463 33.80 8.89 -20.54
N SER A 464 33.14 9.67 -21.40
CA SER A 464 33.36 11.12 -21.50
C SER A 464 32.80 11.93 -20.32
N GLY A 465 31.98 11.30 -19.47
CA GLY A 465 31.64 11.76 -18.12
C GLY A 465 32.39 11.04 -16.98
N ALA A 466 33.13 9.95 -17.27
CA ALA A 466 33.69 9.05 -16.27
C ALA A 466 35.02 9.55 -15.69
N GLY A 467 34.91 10.54 -14.81
CA GLY A 467 35.90 10.73 -13.75
C GLY A 467 35.79 9.72 -12.60
N ALA A 468 34.76 8.86 -12.59
CA ALA A 468 34.45 7.92 -11.52
C ALA A 468 33.78 6.65 -12.06
N GLY A 469 34.39 5.47 -11.84
CA GLY A 469 33.87 4.23 -12.43
C GLY A 469 34.47 2.89 -11.97
N SER A 470 35.23 2.80 -10.87
CA SER A 470 35.74 1.49 -10.40
C SER A 470 36.09 1.42 -8.90
N LEU A 471 35.11 1.52 -7.98
CA LEU A 471 35.32 1.15 -6.56
C LEU A 471 34.03 0.79 -5.78
N TYR A 472 32.95 0.43 -6.48
CA TYR A 472 31.58 0.70 -6.00
C TYR A 472 31.05 0.07 -4.69
N PRO A 473 31.55 -1.05 -4.13
CA PRO A 473 31.05 -1.53 -2.83
C PRO A 473 31.46 -0.67 -1.63
N ALA A 474 32.67 -0.10 -1.64
CA ALA A 474 33.14 0.82 -0.58
C ALA A 474 32.72 2.28 -0.90
N LEU A 475 32.67 2.62 -2.20
CA LEU A 475 32.31 3.96 -2.68
C LEU A 475 30.98 4.49 -2.12
N MET A 476 29.99 3.62 -1.87
CA MET A 476 28.62 4.03 -1.57
C MET A 476 28.40 4.48 -0.11
N GLU A 477 29.22 4.05 0.85
CA GLU A 477 29.07 4.46 2.25
C GLU A 477 29.61 5.88 2.47
N ALA A 478 30.88 6.14 2.11
CA ALA A 478 31.49 7.46 2.25
C ALA A 478 30.78 8.54 1.40
N LEU A 479 30.29 8.19 0.20
CA LEU A 479 29.47 9.12 -0.61
C LEU A 479 28.07 9.36 0.00
N GLY A 480 27.45 8.38 0.65
CA GLY A 480 26.21 8.56 1.40
C GLY A 480 26.38 9.51 2.60
N VAL A 481 27.49 9.40 3.32
CA VAL A 481 27.85 10.35 4.39
C VAL A 481 28.16 11.73 3.82
N ALA A 482 28.91 11.83 2.70
CA ALA A 482 29.16 13.11 2.03
C ALA A 482 27.86 13.79 1.55
N ALA A 483 26.89 13.03 1.00
CA ALA A 483 25.58 13.54 0.63
C ALA A 483 24.76 14.02 1.85
N SER A 484 24.90 13.35 3.00
CA SER A 484 24.30 13.78 4.26
C SER A 484 24.91 15.09 4.76
N VAL A 485 26.23 15.27 4.61
CA VAL A 485 26.91 16.55 4.87
C VAL A 485 26.46 17.63 3.89
N ALA A 486 26.26 17.31 2.60
CA ALA A 486 25.73 18.26 1.61
C ALA A 486 24.32 18.76 1.98
N GLY A 487 23.42 17.87 2.38
CA GLY A 487 22.09 18.23 2.90
C GLY A 487 22.16 19.10 4.17
N LEU A 488 23.12 18.82 5.05
CA LEU A 488 23.38 19.61 6.26
C LEU A 488 23.91 21.02 5.93
N ILE A 489 24.76 21.16 4.92
CA ILE A 489 25.24 22.46 4.41
C ILE A 489 24.07 23.30 3.90
N SER A 490 23.19 22.74 3.07
CA SER A 490 22.01 23.43 2.55
C SER A 490 21.12 23.97 3.67
N LEU A 491 20.91 23.18 4.73
CA LEU A 491 20.17 23.60 5.93
C LEU A 491 20.90 24.67 6.74
N ALA A 492 22.22 24.56 6.90
CA ALA A 492 23.04 25.51 7.65
C ALA A 492 23.05 26.90 6.98
N VAL A 493 23.11 26.95 5.64
CA VAL A 493 23.08 28.19 4.84
C VAL A 493 21.80 29.02 5.04
N GLU A 494 20.71 28.41 5.50
CA GLU A 494 19.49 29.15 5.83
C GLU A 494 19.64 30.01 7.09
N ILE A 495 20.51 29.63 8.03
CA ILE A 495 20.65 30.29 9.33
C ILE A 495 21.17 31.73 9.18
N PRO A 496 22.29 32.02 8.49
CA PRO A 496 22.71 33.40 8.21
C PRO A 496 21.64 34.21 7.47
N LYS A 497 21.00 33.64 6.43
CA LYS A 497 19.93 34.29 5.66
C LYS A 497 18.75 34.74 6.54
N LEU A 498 18.30 33.88 7.46
CA LEU A 498 17.23 34.19 8.42
C LEU A 498 17.68 35.23 9.46
N ILE A 499 18.93 35.16 9.91
CA ILE A 499 19.50 36.10 10.88
C ILE A 499 19.66 37.51 10.27
N ASP A 500 20.20 37.65 9.06
CA ASP A 500 20.36 38.93 8.38
C ASP A 500 19.01 39.61 8.07
N THR A 501 18.00 38.81 7.71
CA THR A 501 16.62 39.27 7.55
C THR A 501 16.07 39.87 8.86
N ALA A 502 16.42 39.30 10.02
CA ALA A 502 16.05 39.82 11.33
C ALA A 502 16.92 41.00 11.82
N ILE A 503 18.22 41.04 11.46
CA ILE A 503 19.18 42.10 11.83
C ILE A 503 18.85 43.44 11.15
N SER A 504 18.20 43.41 9.99
CA SER A 504 17.82 44.58 9.20
C SER A 504 16.96 45.64 9.94
N ILE A 505 16.47 45.35 11.16
CA ILE A 505 15.55 46.20 11.93
C ILE A 505 16.10 46.57 13.32
N ARG A 506 17.19 47.35 13.31
CA ARG A 506 17.72 48.26 14.39
C ARG A 506 17.73 47.77 15.86
N SER A 507 17.58 46.48 16.14
CA SER A 507 17.39 45.97 17.51
C SER A 507 17.96 44.58 17.80
N ALA A 508 18.66 43.97 16.84
CA ALA A 508 19.40 42.73 17.08
C ALA A 508 20.66 43.00 17.92
N PRO A 509 20.92 42.19 18.97
CA PRO A 509 22.11 42.35 19.83
C PRO A 509 23.37 41.83 19.13
N ASP A 510 24.57 42.18 19.62
CA ASP A 510 25.82 41.79 18.95
C ASP A 510 26.05 40.26 18.95
N GLU A 511 25.49 39.54 19.91
CA GLU A 511 25.47 38.08 19.96
C GLU A 511 24.71 37.44 18.77
N ALA A 512 23.78 38.15 18.14
CA ALA A 512 23.11 37.68 16.92
C ALA A 512 24.08 37.61 15.73
N LYS A 513 24.99 38.59 15.62
CA LYS A 513 26.04 38.62 14.58
C LYS A 513 27.06 37.52 14.84
N GLN A 514 27.42 37.29 16.11
CA GLN A 514 28.31 36.19 16.49
C GLN A 514 27.71 34.82 16.15
N LEU A 515 26.41 34.62 16.37
CA LEU A 515 25.70 33.40 15.95
C LEU A 515 25.74 33.21 14.42
N SER A 516 25.54 34.28 13.64
CA SER A 516 25.67 34.24 12.18
C SER A 516 27.09 33.83 11.74
N GLN A 517 28.12 34.50 12.26
CA GLN A 517 29.52 34.21 11.97
C GLN A 517 29.94 32.80 12.37
N THR A 518 29.39 32.29 13.48
CA THR A 518 29.62 30.92 13.94
C THR A 518 28.95 29.90 13.00
N ALA A 519 27.77 30.20 12.48
CA ALA A 519 27.10 29.40 11.45
C ALA A 519 27.87 29.41 10.11
N ASP A 520 28.37 30.57 9.65
CA ASP A 520 29.23 30.69 8.45
C ASP A 520 30.50 29.84 8.59
N THR A 521 31.09 29.81 9.79
CA THR A 521 32.28 29.00 10.10
C THR A 521 31.95 27.51 10.10
N LEU A 522 30.78 27.11 10.63
CA LEU A 522 30.30 25.73 10.53
C LEU A 522 30.06 25.32 9.07
N ILE A 523 29.40 26.16 8.25
CA ILE A 523 29.18 25.91 6.81
C ILE A 523 30.52 25.65 6.11
N THR A 524 31.50 26.53 6.33
CA THR A 524 32.86 26.38 5.77
C THR A 524 33.54 25.08 6.21
N THR A 525 33.32 24.66 7.46
CA THR A 525 33.87 23.42 8.02
C THR A 525 33.19 22.18 7.40
N LEU A 526 31.86 22.22 7.24
CA LEU A 526 31.09 21.16 6.62
C LEU A 526 31.44 21.02 5.14
N GLN A 527 31.61 22.11 4.39
CA GLN A 527 32.06 22.08 2.99
C GLN A 527 33.43 21.40 2.84
N ARG A 528 34.37 21.71 3.74
CA ARG A 528 35.68 21.03 3.79
C ARG A 528 35.57 19.55 4.19
N LEU A 529 34.59 19.19 5.02
CA LEU A 529 34.32 17.80 5.39
C LEU A 529 33.67 17.02 4.24
N GLU A 530 32.75 17.64 3.50
CA GLU A 530 32.14 17.08 2.29
C GLU A 530 33.21 16.83 1.22
N GLU A 531 34.10 17.79 0.99
CA GLU A 531 35.25 17.66 0.08
C GLU A 531 36.21 16.56 0.54
N PHE A 532 36.52 16.49 1.84
CA PHE A 532 37.36 15.45 2.43
C PHE A 532 36.75 14.04 2.30
N LEU A 533 35.46 13.87 2.60
CA LEU A 533 34.76 12.58 2.46
C LEU A 533 34.63 12.11 1.00
N LYS A 534 34.79 13.04 0.04
CA LYS A 534 34.84 12.73 -1.39
C LYS A 534 36.23 12.32 -1.89
N THR A 535 37.31 12.42 -1.11
CA THR A 535 38.65 11.97 -1.57
C THR A 535 38.80 10.46 -1.55
N ASP A 536 39.72 9.92 -2.35
CA ASP A 536 39.91 8.47 -2.46
C ASP A 536 40.35 7.82 -1.15
N GLU A 537 41.07 8.55 -0.28
CA GLU A 537 41.51 8.03 1.02
C GLU A 537 40.39 7.98 2.08
N ALA A 538 39.24 8.61 1.83
CA ALA A 538 38.04 8.49 2.66
C ALA A 538 37.06 7.42 2.13
N ARG A 539 37.11 7.07 0.84
CA ARG A 539 36.22 6.08 0.19
C ARG A 539 36.45 4.64 0.63
N ASP A 540 37.64 4.34 1.17
CA ASP A 540 37.96 3.01 1.74
C ASP A 540 37.50 2.84 3.21
N MET A 541 36.82 3.83 3.81
CA MET A 541 36.35 3.76 5.19
C MET A 541 34.95 3.14 5.27
N ASN A 542 34.83 1.99 5.95
CA ASN A 542 33.54 1.41 6.34
C ASN A 542 32.87 2.31 7.39
N MET A 543 31.65 2.79 7.11
CA MET A 543 30.89 3.71 7.96
C MET A 543 29.47 3.19 8.19
N ALA A 544 29.33 2.26 9.14
CA ALA A 544 28.03 1.77 9.59
C ALA A 544 27.14 2.88 10.20
N ASP A 545 25.83 2.67 10.18
CA ASP A 545 24.80 3.61 10.65
C ASP A 545 24.99 4.09 12.11
N ASP A 546 25.66 3.31 12.96
CA ASP A 546 25.92 3.65 14.37
C ASP A 546 27.28 4.36 14.58
N SER A 547 27.99 4.68 13.51
CA SER A 547 29.29 5.37 13.55
C SER A 547 29.20 6.76 14.19
N ALA A 548 30.25 7.14 14.92
CA ALA A 548 30.28 8.43 15.62
C ALA A 548 30.10 9.62 14.67
N LEU A 549 30.62 9.53 13.43
CA LEU A 549 30.47 10.59 12.43
C LEU A 549 29.01 10.76 11.98
N ILE A 550 28.31 9.68 11.63
CA ILE A 550 26.89 9.73 11.21
C ILE A 550 26.03 10.27 12.35
N VAL A 551 26.24 9.74 13.57
CA VAL A 551 25.57 10.20 14.79
C VAL A 551 25.79 11.71 15.03
N SER A 552 27.00 12.23 14.82
CA SER A 552 27.31 13.66 14.91
C SER A 552 26.66 14.51 13.80
N ILE A 553 26.59 14.01 12.57
CA ILE A 553 25.91 14.68 11.44
C ILE A 553 24.42 14.80 11.72
N SER A 554 23.75 13.71 12.12
CA SER A 554 22.32 13.72 12.45
C SER A 554 21.98 14.65 13.61
N ALA A 555 22.82 14.70 14.66
CA ALA A 555 22.63 15.64 15.77
C ALA A 555 22.83 17.11 15.35
N CYS A 556 23.77 17.38 14.46
CA CYS A 556 23.94 18.72 13.88
C CYS A 556 22.73 19.12 13.02
N GLN A 557 22.18 18.17 12.25
CA GLN A 557 20.99 18.37 11.43
C GLN A 557 19.75 18.69 12.27
N ASP A 558 19.48 17.92 13.34
CA ASP A 558 18.39 18.21 14.29
C ASP A 558 18.54 19.60 14.92
N ARG A 559 19.77 19.99 15.29
CA ARG A 559 20.02 21.29 15.92
C ARG A 559 19.83 22.46 14.97
N ILE A 560 20.33 22.36 13.74
CA ILE A 560 20.11 23.37 12.69
C ILE A 560 18.62 23.44 12.33
N LEU A 561 17.93 22.30 12.14
CA LEU A 561 16.48 22.28 11.87
C LEU A 561 15.67 22.92 13.00
N THR A 562 16.02 22.64 14.25
CA THR A 562 15.40 23.26 15.43
C THR A 562 15.63 24.78 15.45
N LEU A 563 16.85 25.24 15.14
CA LEU A 563 17.16 26.66 15.05
C LEU A 563 16.41 27.34 13.88
N SER A 564 16.40 26.74 12.68
CA SER A 564 15.65 27.21 11.52
C SER A 564 14.15 27.30 11.82
N LYS A 565 13.55 26.27 12.42
CA LYS A 565 12.14 26.29 12.85
C LYS A 565 11.86 27.41 13.85
N LYS A 566 12.72 27.58 14.87
CA LYS A 566 12.58 28.65 15.87
C LYS A 566 12.66 30.03 15.20
N LEU A 567 13.70 30.30 14.41
CA LEU A 567 13.87 31.58 13.67
C LEU A 567 12.70 31.87 12.72
N ARG A 568 12.26 30.89 11.90
CA ARG A 568 11.12 31.03 10.97
C ARG A 568 9.81 31.33 11.68
N SER A 569 9.58 30.79 12.88
CA SER A 569 8.33 30.98 13.64
C SER A 569 8.06 32.44 14.05
N TYR A 570 9.06 33.32 13.99
CA TYR A 570 8.95 34.76 14.26
C TYR A 570 8.95 35.63 12.98
N SER A 571 9.00 35.03 11.80
CA SER A 571 8.86 35.74 10.52
C SER A 571 7.38 35.99 10.20
N PRO A 572 6.98 37.19 9.74
CA PRO A 572 5.58 37.49 9.47
C PRO A 572 5.04 36.70 8.28
N ARG A 573 3.90 36.02 8.47
CA ARG A 573 3.12 35.44 7.36
C ARG A 573 2.64 36.56 6.42
N VAL A 574 3.19 36.62 5.22
CA VAL A 574 2.65 37.44 4.14
C VAL A 574 1.44 36.72 3.56
N SER A 575 0.24 37.09 3.98
CA SER A 575 -1.00 36.66 3.32
C SER A 575 -1.12 37.33 1.95
N GLY A 576 -1.61 36.58 0.96
CA GLY A 576 -1.62 36.96 -0.46
C GLY A 576 -2.26 38.31 -0.80
N SER A 577 -1.85 38.85 -1.94
CA SER A 577 -2.23 40.16 -2.44
C SER A 577 -3.68 40.25 -2.91
N SER A 578 -4.43 41.21 -2.35
CA SER A 578 -5.39 42.00 -3.12
C SER A 578 -4.89 43.45 -3.15
N PRO A 579 -4.83 44.12 -4.30
CA PRO A 579 -4.31 45.48 -4.38
C PRO A 579 -5.39 46.50 -3.99
N LEU A 580 -5.15 47.30 -2.93
CA LEU A 580 -5.72 48.65 -2.74
C LEU A 580 -5.22 49.32 -1.44
N GLY A 581 -4.93 50.62 -1.49
CA GLY A 581 -4.85 51.49 -0.29
C GLY A 581 -3.44 51.94 0.13
N LEU A 582 -2.98 53.07 -0.42
CA LEU A 582 -1.68 53.70 -0.13
C LEU A 582 -1.57 54.38 1.26
N HIS A 583 -2.16 53.81 2.32
CA HIS A 583 -2.32 54.47 3.64
C HIS A 583 -2.01 53.62 4.89
N SER A 584 -1.59 52.35 4.80
CA SER A 584 -1.25 51.53 5.99
C SER A 584 0.25 51.42 6.33
N ILE A 585 1.15 52.03 5.53
CA ILE A 585 2.62 51.88 5.66
C ILE A 585 3.19 52.34 7.02
N LYS A 586 2.44 53.09 7.83
CA LYS A 586 2.87 53.54 9.17
C LYS A 586 2.42 52.66 10.35
N THR A 587 1.63 51.60 10.14
CA THR A 587 1.11 50.78 11.25
C THR A 587 1.83 49.42 11.41
N THR A 588 2.53 48.95 10.38
CA THR A 588 3.33 47.69 10.41
C THR A 588 4.75 47.87 10.99
N ALA A 589 4.97 48.91 11.79
CA ALA A 589 6.27 49.25 12.38
C ALA A 589 6.48 48.70 13.81
N ILE A 590 5.57 47.85 14.31
CA ILE A 590 5.56 47.40 15.71
C ILE A 590 5.65 45.87 15.80
N LYS A 591 6.74 45.40 16.44
CA LYS A 591 7.14 43.99 16.71
C LYS A 591 7.97 43.27 15.63
N PHE A 592 9.05 43.91 15.18
CA PHE A 592 10.29 43.17 14.92
C PHE A 592 11.15 43.25 16.18
N ARG A 593 11.40 42.10 16.81
CA ARG A 593 12.37 41.92 17.90
C ARG A 593 13.10 40.62 17.67
N TRP A 594 14.40 40.61 17.95
CA TRP A 594 15.23 39.41 17.90
C TRP A 594 14.63 38.31 18.81
N PRO A 595 14.51 37.06 18.32
CA PRO A 595 13.67 36.03 18.96
C PRO A 595 14.37 35.18 20.04
N LEU A 596 15.69 35.37 20.23
CA LEU A 596 16.51 34.62 21.18
C LEU A 596 17.02 35.58 22.27
N ASP A 597 17.11 35.14 23.52
CA ASP A 597 17.83 35.91 24.53
C ASP A 597 19.35 35.70 24.45
N LYS A 598 20.12 36.51 25.20
CA LYS A 598 21.59 36.43 25.22
C LYS A 598 22.12 35.05 25.65
N THR A 599 21.46 34.41 26.61
CA THR A 599 21.84 33.10 27.13
C THR A 599 21.57 32.03 26.08
N GLU A 600 20.42 32.09 25.41
CA GLU A 600 20.09 31.19 24.30
C GLU A 600 21.09 31.34 23.14
N CYS A 601 21.42 32.57 22.72
CA CYS A 601 22.43 32.81 21.68
C CYS A 601 23.80 32.24 22.06
N MET A 602 24.29 32.51 23.27
CA MET A 602 25.61 32.02 23.70
C MET A 602 25.65 30.49 23.85
N THR A 603 24.53 29.86 24.22
CA THR A 603 24.39 28.40 24.28
C THR A 603 24.49 27.81 22.87
N LEU A 604 23.71 28.34 21.92
CA LEU A 604 23.74 27.92 20.51
C LEU A 604 25.12 28.11 19.87
N ILE A 605 25.80 29.24 20.11
CA ILE A 605 27.17 29.49 19.67
C ILE A 605 28.12 28.40 20.21
N SER A 606 28.01 28.06 21.48
CA SER A 606 28.87 27.04 22.13
C SER A 606 28.65 25.64 21.55
N GLU A 607 27.40 25.25 21.30
CA GLU A 607 27.04 23.97 20.68
C GLU A 607 27.49 23.88 19.22
N ILE A 608 27.29 24.94 18.43
CA ILE A 608 27.73 24.98 17.03
C ILE A 608 29.27 24.92 16.96
N HIS A 609 29.98 25.58 17.88
CA HIS A 609 31.44 25.41 17.99
C HIS A 609 31.88 24.00 18.42
N ALA A 610 31.10 23.29 19.23
CA ALA A 610 31.39 21.89 19.57
C ALA A 610 31.21 20.95 18.35
N MET A 611 30.16 21.18 17.56
CA MET A 611 29.93 20.49 16.29
C MET A 611 31.02 20.81 15.27
N GLN A 612 31.37 22.09 15.09
CA GLN A 612 32.49 22.54 14.27
C GLN A 612 33.80 21.85 14.69
N SER A 613 34.12 21.82 15.99
CA SER A 613 35.33 21.17 16.51
C SER A 613 35.35 19.67 16.23
N THR A 614 34.19 19.01 16.27
CA THR A 614 34.03 17.59 15.94
C THR A 614 34.26 17.33 14.45
N PHE A 615 33.75 18.18 13.57
CA PHE A 615 33.98 18.06 12.13
C PHE A 615 35.40 18.47 11.72
N GLU A 616 35.99 19.50 12.32
CA GLU A 616 37.41 19.85 12.15
C GLU A 616 38.34 18.70 12.57
N PHE A 617 38.01 18.00 13.66
CA PHE A 617 38.74 16.81 14.09
C PHE A 617 38.73 15.71 13.01
N CYS A 618 37.61 15.55 12.29
CA CYS A 618 37.46 14.58 11.22
C CYS A 618 38.24 14.91 9.94
N LEU A 619 38.66 16.17 9.71
CA LEU A 619 39.46 16.57 8.54
C LEU A 619 40.90 16.00 8.52
N VAL A 620 41.25 15.17 9.51
CA VAL A 620 42.49 14.39 9.54
C VAL A 620 42.13 12.92 9.37
N ILE A 621 42.65 12.28 8.32
CA ILE A 621 42.28 10.90 7.93
C ILE A 621 42.28 9.89 9.09
N LYS A 622 43.32 9.90 9.93
CA LYS A 622 43.44 8.99 11.09
C LYS A 622 42.35 9.20 12.14
N ASN A 623 41.86 10.44 12.28
CA ASN A 623 40.78 10.78 13.19
C ASN A 623 39.41 10.39 12.59
N CYS A 624 39.24 10.58 11.27
CA CYS A 624 38.04 10.10 10.56
C CYS A 624 37.89 8.58 10.67
N GLN A 625 38.98 7.82 10.53
CA GLN A 625 39.01 6.36 10.74
C GLN A 625 38.65 5.93 12.18
N GLU A 626 38.87 6.78 13.19
CA GLU A 626 38.36 6.53 14.54
C GLU A 626 36.87 6.89 14.65
N MET A 627 36.42 7.99 14.04
CA MET A 627 35.02 8.44 14.03
C MET A 627 34.09 7.58 13.15
N ALA A 628 34.65 6.77 12.24
CA ALA A 628 33.95 5.76 11.46
C ALA A 628 33.47 4.56 12.31
N LYS A 629 33.99 4.39 13.53
CA LYS A 629 33.59 3.33 14.46
C LYS A 629 32.33 3.71 15.22
N SER A 630 31.65 2.70 15.77
CA SER A 630 30.50 2.88 16.65
C SER A 630 30.74 3.97 17.70
N HIS A 631 29.77 4.86 17.85
CA HIS A 631 29.77 5.95 18.85
C HIS A 631 30.17 5.48 20.26
N LYS A 632 29.78 4.25 20.65
CA LYS A 632 30.13 3.66 21.96
C LYS A 632 31.63 3.43 22.13
N GLU A 633 32.30 2.96 21.09
CA GLU A 633 33.75 2.74 21.11
C GLU A 633 34.52 4.06 21.13
N VAL A 634 34.06 5.05 20.37
CA VAL A 634 34.67 6.38 20.29
C VAL A 634 34.59 7.11 21.63
N ILE A 635 33.42 7.12 22.28
CA ILE A 635 33.24 7.69 23.63
C ILE A 635 34.17 7.00 24.63
N ALA A 636 34.26 5.67 24.61
CA ALA A 636 35.12 4.92 25.54
C ALA A 636 36.63 5.24 25.33
N ARG A 637 37.07 5.39 24.07
CA ARG A 637 38.45 5.75 23.73
C ARG A 637 38.81 7.17 24.17
N PHE A 638 37.95 8.16 23.91
CA PHE A 638 38.20 9.55 24.29
C PHE A 638 38.24 9.75 25.81
N LYS A 639 37.39 9.05 26.58
CA LYS A 639 37.49 9.01 28.05
C LYS A 639 38.87 8.53 28.53
N ALA A 640 39.32 7.36 28.06
CA ALA A 640 40.61 6.81 28.43
C ALA A 640 41.80 7.70 28.01
N GLN A 641 41.71 8.37 26.85
CA GLN A 641 42.73 9.30 26.37
C GLN A 641 42.76 10.60 27.19
N SER A 642 41.59 11.13 27.57
CA SER A 642 41.44 12.28 28.48
C SER A 642 42.05 11.98 29.86
N GLU A 643 41.73 10.83 30.45
CA GLU A 643 42.34 10.41 31.73
C GLU A 643 43.87 10.30 31.65
N THR A 644 44.39 9.72 30.57
CA THR A 644 45.84 9.56 30.34
C THR A 644 46.54 10.93 30.19
N LEU A 645 45.96 11.85 29.43
CA LEU A 645 46.51 13.19 29.25
C LEU A 645 46.47 14.01 30.55
N ALA A 646 45.40 13.91 31.35
CA ALA A 646 45.32 14.57 32.64
C ALA A 646 46.45 14.13 33.59
N GLN A 647 46.79 12.84 33.60
CA GLN A 647 47.91 12.29 34.37
C GLN A 647 49.28 12.79 33.86
N MET A 648 49.46 12.92 32.53
CA MET A 648 50.67 13.50 31.95
C MET A 648 50.84 14.98 32.30
N GLY A 649 49.76 15.78 32.22
CA GLY A 649 49.79 17.21 32.56
C GLY A 649 50.14 17.46 34.03
N ALA A 650 49.67 16.61 34.94
CA ALA A 650 50.07 16.63 36.35
C ALA A 650 51.54 16.24 36.59
N SER A 651 52.16 15.50 35.66
CA SER A 651 53.52 14.98 35.78
C SER A 651 54.59 15.87 35.13
N PHE A 652 54.22 16.71 34.14
CA PHE A 652 55.15 17.54 33.37
C PHE A 652 54.68 19.01 33.28
N PRO A 653 54.98 19.84 34.31
CA PRO A 653 54.49 21.22 34.40
C PRO A 653 54.82 22.10 33.19
N ASP A 654 56.01 21.92 32.61
CA ASP A 654 56.49 22.70 31.46
C ASP A 654 55.68 22.45 30.17
N GLN A 655 54.89 21.37 30.12
CA GLN A 655 53.98 21.04 29.01
C GLN A 655 52.50 21.20 29.38
N ALA A 656 52.16 21.58 30.61
CA ALA A 656 50.79 21.59 31.12
C ALA A 656 49.83 22.44 30.28
N ALA A 657 50.28 23.59 29.74
CA ALA A 657 49.46 24.42 28.86
C ALA A 657 49.08 23.70 27.55
N HIS A 658 50.01 22.96 26.94
CA HIS A 658 49.75 22.19 25.71
C HIS A 658 48.82 21.00 25.98
N VAL A 659 49.02 20.33 27.11
CA VAL A 659 48.16 19.22 27.55
C VAL A 659 46.73 19.71 27.86
N SER A 660 46.56 20.87 28.49
CA SER A 660 45.23 21.47 28.75
C SER A 660 44.45 21.69 27.45
N THR A 661 45.09 22.27 26.43
CA THR A 661 44.44 22.48 25.11
C THR A 661 44.10 21.17 24.41
N MET A 662 44.86 20.08 24.60
CA MET A 662 44.50 18.75 24.07
C MET A 662 43.31 18.14 24.83
N LEU A 663 43.28 18.28 26.15
CA LEU A 663 42.18 17.80 27.00
C LEU A 663 40.85 18.48 26.65
N GLU A 664 40.86 19.82 26.56
CA GLU A 664 39.68 20.61 26.18
C GLU A 664 39.10 20.14 24.84
N LYS A 665 39.94 19.91 23.83
CA LYS A 665 39.50 19.42 22.51
C LYS A 665 38.90 18.01 22.55
N ILE A 666 39.50 17.08 23.29
CA ILE A 666 39.00 15.69 23.39
C ILE A 666 37.66 15.65 24.14
N GLN A 667 37.53 16.41 25.23
CA GLN A 667 36.31 16.48 26.05
C GLN A 667 35.13 17.10 25.27
N VAL A 668 35.38 18.08 24.40
CA VAL A 668 34.35 18.66 23.53
C VAL A 668 33.78 17.63 22.56
N VAL A 669 34.64 16.82 21.89
CA VAL A 669 34.18 15.80 20.95
C VAL A 669 33.46 14.65 21.68
N GLU A 670 33.99 14.18 22.81
CA GLU A 670 33.35 13.16 23.64
C GLU A 670 31.92 13.56 24.06
N SER A 671 31.76 14.80 24.54
CA SER A 671 30.47 15.36 24.95
C SER A 671 29.47 15.42 23.78
N CYS A 672 29.92 15.89 22.61
CA CYS A 672 29.07 16.02 21.42
C CYS A 672 28.54 14.66 20.93
N VAL A 673 29.42 13.64 20.85
CA VAL A 673 29.03 12.28 20.44
C VAL A 673 28.11 11.63 21.50
N SER A 674 28.32 11.92 22.79
CA SER A 674 27.49 11.36 23.86
C SER A 674 26.06 11.92 23.92
N ASP A 675 25.85 13.23 23.70
CA ASP A 675 24.49 13.82 23.67
C ASP A 675 23.70 13.29 22.46
N ALA A 676 24.36 13.21 21.31
CA ALA A 676 23.79 12.67 20.08
C ALA A 676 23.32 11.21 20.24
N ALA A 677 24.15 10.35 20.84
CA ALA A 677 23.80 8.96 21.12
C ALA A 677 22.61 8.82 22.08
N GLN A 678 22.50 9.69 23.10
CA GLN A 678 21.38 9.66 24.03
C GLN A 678 20.05 9.99 23.34
N ARG A 679 20.02 10.99 22.44
CA ARG A 679 18.80 11.36 21.69
C ARG A 679 18.28 10.23 20.82
N LEU A 680 19.16 9.53 20.10
CA LEU A 680 18.80 8.39 19.26
C LEU A 680 18.12 7.27 20.07
N SER A 681 18.62 6.99 21.29
CA SER A 681 18.00 5.99 22.17
C SER A 681 16.56 6.32 22.58
N HIS A 682 16.23 7.61 22.76
CA HIS A 682 14.86 8.04 23.08
C HIS A 682 13.91 7.88 21.88
N ILE A 683 14.40 8.13 20.66
CA ILE A 683 13.62 7.94 19.42
C ILE A 683 13.30 6.45 19.22
N GLN A 684 14.26 5.57 19.49
CA GLN A 684 14.08 4.12 19.36
C GLN A 684 12.98 3.58 20.29
N VAL A 685 12.93 4.04 21.55
CA VAL A 685 11.86 3.67 22.49
C VAL A 685 10.47 4.13 22.00
N GLY A 686 10.36 5.36 21.47
CA GLY A 686 9.09 5.86 20.93
C GLY A 686 8.59 5.08 19.71
N LEU A 687 9.49 4.49 18.92
CA LEU A 687 9.15 3.62 17.79
C LEU A 687 8.58 2.28 18.27
N GLU A 688 9.13 1.70 19.33
CA GLU A 688 8.62 0.47 19.96
C GLU A 688 7.21 0.68 20.55
N GLU A 689 6.94 1.83 21.17
CA GLU A 689 5.60 2.20 21.67
C GLU A 689 4.58 2.35 20.53
N LEU A 690 4.95 2.97 19.41
CA LEU A 690 4.09 3.08 18.21
C LEU A 690 3.77 1.71 17.60
N GLN A 691 4.77 0.82 17.50
CA GLN A 691 4.56 -0.53 16.98
C GLN A 691 3.65 -1.36 17.90
N LYS A 692 3.72 -1.15 19.21
CA LYS A 692 2.77 -1.76 20.16
C LYS A 692 1.34 -1.26 19.95
N MET A 693 1.13 0.06 19.89
CA MET A 693 -0.21 0.63 19.66
C MET A 693 -0.84 0.16 18.33
N LYS A 694 -0.02 -0.06 17.30
CA LYS A 694 -0.47 -0.64 16.02
C LYS A 694 -1.00 -2.07 16.18
N ASN A 695 -0.34 -2.90 17.00
CA ASN A 695 -0.76 -4.27 17.28
C ASN A 695 -2.06 -4.28 18.11
N ASP A 696 -2.12 -3.48 19.18
CA ASP A 696 -3.29 -3.35 20.05
C ASP A 696 -4.55 -2.92 19.25
N LEU A 697 -4.38 -2.05 18.24
CA LEU A 697 -5.46 -1.63 17.33
C LEU A 697 -5.92 -2.74 16.37
N ALA A 698 -5.01 -3.59 15.90
CA ALA A 698 -5.33 -4.70 15.01
C ALA A 698 -6.13 -5.80 15.74
N GLU A 699 -5.74 -6.12 16.98
CA GLU A 699 -6.46 -7.04 17.86
C GLU A 699 -7.89 -6.53 18.14
N HIS A 700 -8.01 -5.25 18.53
CA HIS A 700 -9.32 -4.63 18.75
C HIS A 700 -10.25 -4.66 17.52
N TYR A 701 -9.69 -4.52 16.31
CA TYR A 701 -10.48 -4.61 15.07
C TYR A 701 -10.92 -6.04 14.76
N ALA A 702 -10.09 -7.05 15.05
CA ALA A 702 -10.42 -8.45 14.87
C ALA A 702 -11.57 -8.88 15.81
N ASP A 703 -11.47 -8.55 17.10
CA ASP A 703 -12.52 -8.79 18.11
C ASP A 703 -13.86 -8.17 17.70
N LYS A 704 -13.83 -6.91 17.27
CA LYS A 704 -15.01 -6.18 16.83
C LYS A 704 -15.68 -6.87 15.64
N LEU A 705 -14.91 -7.27 14.62
CA LEU A 705 -15.44 -7.94 13.44
C LEU A 705 -15.97 -9.34 13.75
N HIS A 706 -15.37 -10.05 14.72
CA HIS A 706 -15.90 -11.31 15.23
C HIS A 706 -17.27 -11.10 15.90
N GLY A 707 -17.42 -10.08 16.75
CA GLY A 707 -18.72 -9.69 17.33
C GLY A 707 -19.77 -9.33 16.27
N GLU A 708 -19.40 -8.53 15.27
CA GLU A 708 -20.27 -8.18 14.14
C GLU A 708 -20.71 -9.43 13.35
N ALA A 709 -19.83 -10.41 13.14
CA ALA A 709 -20.15 -11.66 12.45
C ALA A 709 -21.20 -12.50 13.19
N LEU A 710 -21.13 -12.56 14.52
CA LEU A 710 -22.07 -13.31 15.35
C LEU A 710 -23.48 -12.71 15.32
N GLU A 711 -23.59 -11.38 15.46
CA GLU A 711 -24.87 -10.66 15.36
C GLU A 711 -25.47 -10.74 13.96
N TRP A 712 -24.62 -10.65 12.92
CA TRP A 712 -25.04 -10.79 11.53
C TRP A 712 -25.62 -12.17 11.22
N LEU A 713 -25.02 -13.25 11.75
CA LEU A 713 -25.51 -14.62 11.57
C LEU A 713 -26.90 -14.80 12.20
N SER A 714 -27.09 -14.40 13.45
CA SER A 714 -28.38 -14.43 14.14
C SER A 714 -28.36 -13.65 15.45
N PRO A 715 -29.45 -12.95 15.83
CA PRO A 715 -29.62 -12.36 17.17
C PRO A 715 -30.00 -13.40 18.25
N ILE A 716 -30.14 -14.69 17.88
CA ILE A 716 -30.56 -15.76 18.78
C ILE A 716 -29.33 -16.43 19.40
N ASP A 717 -29.19 -16.32 20.72
CA ASP A 717 -28.28 -17.14 21.53
C ASP A 717 -29.11 -18.13 22.38
N PRO A 718 -29.04 -19.45 22.11
CA PRO A 718 -29.78 -20.46 22.86
C PRO A 718 -29.13 -20.81 24.22
N SER A 719 -27.94 -20.30 24.53
CA SER A 719 -27.16 -20.68 25.72
C SER A 719 -27.87 -20.32 27.03
N ALA A 720 -28.48 -19.14 27.11
CA ALA A 720 -29.27 -18.73 28.27
C ALA A 720 -30.48 -19.65 28.52
N LYS A 721 -31.11 -20.17 27.46
CA LYS A 721 -32.23 -21.12 27.58
C LYS A 721 -31.75 -22.51 28.00
N HIS A 722 -30.56 -22.93 27.54
CA HIS A 722 -29.96 -24.19 27.98
C HIS A 722 -29.71 -24.20 29.49
N GLU A 723 -29.12 -23.13 30.04
CA GLU A 723 -28.88 -23.01 31.49
C GLU A 723 -30.20 -22.92 32.29
N GLU A 724 -31.25 -22.26 31.77
CA GLU A 724 -32.59 -22.28 32.37
C GLU A 724 -33.18 -23.70 32.48
N VAL A 725 -33.09 -24.48 31.40
CA VAL A 725 -33.57 -25.89 31.36
C VAL A 725 -32.70 -26.78 32.25
N LYS A 726 -31.38 -26.57 32.26
CA LYS A 726 -30.42 -27.33 33.06
C LYS A 726 -30.59 -27.08 34.56
N ALA A 727 -30.87 -25.85 34.96
CA ALA A 727 -31.17 -25.48 36.35
C ALA A 727 -32.54 -26.00 36.84
N THR A 728 -33.47 -26.26 35.93
CA THR A 728 -34.80 -26.82 36.24
C THR A 728 -34.86 -28.35 36.15
N ARG A 729 -33.90 -28.99 35.45
CA ARG A 729 -33.75 -30.44 35.37
C ARG A 729 -33.31 -31.02 36.72
N MET A 730 -34.06 -31.99 37.24
CA MET A 730 -33.74 -32.65 38.50
C MET A 730 -32.43 -33.46 38.37
N PRO A 731 -31.44 -33.31 39.29
CA PRO A 731 -30.23 -34.11 39.27
C PRO A 731 -30.53 -35.62 39.33
N GLY A 732 -29.82 -36.41 38.52
CA GLY A 732 -29.99 -37.86 38.42
C GLY A 732 -31.10 -38.33 37.47
N THR A 733 -31.91 -37.43 36.90
CA THR A 733 -32.97 -37.79 35.95
C THR A 733 -32.53 -37.70 34.49
N CYS A 734 -33.28 -38.35 33.59
CA CYS A 734 -33.02 -38.45 32.15
C CYS A 734 -31.71 -39.16 31.77
N GLU A 735 -31.09 -39.91 32.68
CA GLU A 735 -29.83 -40.64 32.43
C GLU A 735 -30.01 -41.84 31.48
N GLN A 736 -31.19 -42.46 31.47
CA GLN A 736 -31.45 -43.71 30.75
C GLN A 736 -31.26 -43.60 29.23
N ILE A 737 -31.56 -42.44 28.62
CA ILE A 737 -31.33 -42.22 27.18
C ILE A 737 -29.85 -42.36 26.80
N LEU A 738 -28.93 -42.09 27.73
CA LEU A 738 -27.50 -42.24 27.48
C LEU A 738 -27.08 -43.70 27.39
N SER A 739 -27.88 -44.63 27.91
CA SER A 739 -27.68 -46.08 27.79
C SER A 739 -28.46 -46.71 26.62
N ASP A 740 -29.32 -45.93 25.94
CA ASP A 740 -30.10 -46.43 24.81
C ASP A 740 -29.20 -46.83 23.62
N ALA A 741 -29.57 -47.91 22.94
CA ALA A 741 -28.77 -48.51 21.88
C ALA A 741 -28.71 -47.64 20.61
N ASP A 742 -29.80 -46.96 20.24
CA ASP A 742 -29.86 -46.10 19.05
C ASP A 742 -29.25 -44.72 19.33
N PHE A 743 -29.42 -44.17 20.54
CA PHE A 743 -28.66 -43.00 20.99
C PHE A 743 -27.15 -43.28 20.97
N GLN A 744 -26.71 -44.39 21.59
CA GLN A 744 -25.30 -44.80 21.58
C GLN A 744 -24.77 -45.04 20.16
N ARG A 745 -25.59 -45.60 19.26
CA ARG A 745 -25.25 -45.73 17.84
C ARG A 745 -25.07 -44.37 17.18
N TRP A 746 -25.97 -43.42 17.41
CA TRP A 746 -25.90 -42.06 16.86
C TRP A 746 -24.65 -41.32 17.34
N VAL A 747 -24.33 -41.36 18.64
CA VAL A 747 -23.10 -40.78 19.19
C VAL A 747 -21.86 -41.44 18.57
N LYS A 748 -21.79 -42.77 18.52
CA LYS A 748 -20.57 -43.49 18.09
C LYS A 748 -20.36 -43.54 16.57
N SER A 749 -21.42 -43.49 15.77
CA SER A 749 -21.35 -43.70 14.32
C SER A 749 -21.45 -42.36 13.57
N PRO A 750 -20.42 -41.90 12.84
CA PRO A 750 -20.54 -40.73 11.99
C PRO A 750 -21.48 -40.98 10.80
N PRO A 751 -21.99 -39.92 10.14
CA PRO A 751 -22.79 -40.07 8.93
C PRO A 751 -21.98 -40.75 7.80
N SER A 752 -22.68 -41.49 6.95
CA SER A 752 -22.13 -42.20 5.80
C SER A 752 -23.17 -42.29 4.68
N LYS A 753 -22.85 -42.93 3.54
CA LYS A 753 -23.79 -43.09 2.43
C LYS A 753 -25.08 -43.84 2.82
N ASP A 754 -24.94 -44.82 3.72
CA ASP A 754 -26.03 -45.73 4.12
C ASP A 754 -26.65 -45.36 5.50
N TYR A 755 -26.09 -44.35 6.17
CA TYR A 755 -26.60 -43.85 7.45
C TYR A 755 -26.48 -42.33 7.54
N SER A 756 -27.62 -41.63 7.58
CA SER A 756 -27.66 -40.16 7.56
C SER A 756 -27.12 -39.47 8.81
N GLY A 757 -26.79 -40.18 9.90
CA GLY A 757 -26.39 -39.53 11.16
C GLY A 757 -27.52 -38.71 11.80
N VAL A 758 -28.78 -39.04 11.50
CA VAL A 758 -29.96 -38.32 11.98
C VAL A 758 -30.81 -39.23 12.87
N SER A 759 -31.16 -38.72 14.04
CA SER A 759 -32.08 -39.36 14.99
C SER A 759 -33.28 -38.45 15.25
N CYS A 760 -34.48 -39.00 15.31
CA CYS A 760 -35.70 -38.28 15.64
C CYS A 760 -36.35 -38.94 16.86
N TRP A 761 -36.63 -38.14 17.89
CA TRP A 761 -37.22 -38.62 19.14
C TRP A 761 -38.54 -37.88 19.38
N VAL A 762 -39.62 -38.62 19.60
CA VAL A 762 -40.95 -38.05 19.76
C VAL A 762 -41.63 -38.50 21.04
N GLY A 763 -42.39 -37.60 21.65
CA GLY A 763 -43.18 -37.90 22.84
C GLY A 763 -44.32 -36.90 23.02
N ASP A 764 -45.29 -37.27 23.83
CA ASP A 764 -46.45 -36.46 24.18
C ASP A 764 -46.08 -35.31 25.15
N PRO A 765 -46.94 -34.29 25.32
CA PRO A 765 -46.74 -33.23 26.30
C PRO A 765 -46.55 -33.80 27.72
N GLY A 766 -45.63 -33.23 28.50
CA GLY A 766 -45.30 -33.67 29.86
C GLY A 766 -44.10 -34.62 29.97
N GLN A 767 -43.82 -35.44 28.96
CA GLN A 767 -42.85 -36.56 28.99
C GLN A 767 -41.35 -36.16 29.00
N GLY A 768 -40.94 -35.10 29.71
CA GLY A 768 -39.52 -34.78 29.97
C GLY A 768 -38.65 -34.32 28.79
N LYS A 769 -39.13 -34.38 27.53
CA LYS A 769 -38.39 -34.11 26.27
C LYS A 769 -37.29 -33.03 26.36
N THR A 770 -37.64 -31.81 26.76
CA THR A 770 -36.72 -30.66 26.85
C THR A 770 -35.62 -30.85 27.90
N CYS A 771 -35.96 -31.47 29.04
CA CYS A 771 -34.99 -31.88 30.07
C CYS A 771 -34.05 -32.97 29.55
N THR A 772 -34.60 -33.95 28.82
CA THR A 772 -33.82 -35.00 28.16
C THR A 772 -32.86 -34.43 27.13
N MET A 773 -33.29 -33.47 26.29
CA MET A 773 -32.41 -32.80 25.34
C MET A 773 -31.29 -32.02 26.05
N SER A 774 -31.61 -31.30 27.13
CA SER A 774 -30.60 -30.65 27.96
C SER A 774 -29.56 -31.66 28.50
N ARG A 775 -30.00 -32.87 28.91
CA ARG A 775 -29.10 -33.93 29.38
C ARG A 775 -28.19 -34.49 28.28
N ILE A 776 -28.70 -34.61 27.05
CA ILE A 776 -27.93 -34.99 25.85
C ILE A 776 -26.85 -33.94 25.54
N ILE A 777 -27.20 -32.66 25.55
CA ILE A 777 -26.25 -31.55 25.27
C ILE A 777 -25.10 -31.56 26.28
N ASP A 778 -25.41 -31.61 27.59
CA ASP A 778 -24.39 -31.73 28.65
C ASP A 778 -23.47 -32.95 28.45
N HIS A 779 -24.03 -34.09 28.01
CA HIS A 779 -23.25 -35.31 27.76
C HIS A 779 -22.29 -35.14 26.57
N LEU A 780 -22.76 -34.58 25.46
CA LEU A 780 -21.95 -34.36 24.25
C LEU A 780 -20.81 -33.35 24.51
N GLN A 781 -21.10 -32.27 25.23
CA GLN A 781 -20.09 -31.29 25.65
C GLN A 781 -19.04 -31.90 26.60
N HIS A 782 -19.44 -32.82 27.48
CA HIS A 782 -18.51 -33.52 28.37
C HIS A 782 -17.65 -34.57 27.65
N LEU A 783 -18.21 -35.28 26.65
CA LEU A 783 -17.47 -36.24 25.83
C LEU A 783 -16.42 -35.59 24.92
N HIS A 784 -16.66 -34.35 24.50
CA HIS A 784 -15.85 -33.64 23.51
C HIS A 784 -15.35 -32.30 24.06
N PRO A 785 -14.31 -32.31 24.92
CA PRO A 785 -13.74 -31.09 25.47
C PRO A 785 -13.10 -30.20 24.36
N PRO A 786 -12.81 -28.92 24.69
CA PRO A 786 -12.13 -27.99 23.79
C PRO A 786 -10.87 -28.59 23.15
N GLY A 787 -10.68 -28.33 21.85
CA GLY A 787 -9.55 -28.86 21.06
C GLY A 787 -9.80 -30.21 20.38
N SER A 788 -10.88 -30.94 20.71
CA SER A 788 -11.20 -32.25 20.10
C SER A 788 -11.56 -32.21 18.60
N LYS A 789 -11.75 -31.01 18.03
CA LYS A 789 -12.33 -30.76 16.69
C LYS A 789 -13.71 -31.41 16.46
N ILE A 790 -14.39 -31.82 17.53
CA ILE A 790 -15.77 -32.28 17.52
C ILE A 790 -16.58 -31.24 18.28
N TYR A 791 -17.54 -30.61 17.60
CA TYR A 791 -18.29 -29.49 18.14
C TYR A 791 -19.74 -29.90 18.40
N THR A 792 -20.36 -29.27 19.39
CA THR A 792 -21.78 -29.43 19.70
C THR A 792 -22.47 -28.09 19.62
N THR A 793 -23.61 -28.04 18.94
CA THR A 793 -24.51 -26.90 18.91
C THR A 793 -25.94 -27.34 19.16
N TYR A 794 -26.78 -26.43 19.64
CA TYR A 794 -28.15 -26.71 20.04
C TYR A 794 -29.09 -25.55 19.78
N LEU A 795 -30.37 -25.87 19.65
CA LEU A 795 -31.47 -24.93 19.44
C LEU A 795 -32.69 -25.41 20.23
N TYR A 796 -33.35 -24.48 20.92
CA TYR A 796 -34.65 -24.70 21.54
C TYR A 796 -35.70 -23.91 20.75
N CYS A 797 -36.57 -24.58 19.99
CA CYS A 797 -37.74 -23.89 19.42
C CYS A 797 -38.77 -23.61 20.54
N ASP A 798 -39.36 -22.41 20.50
CA ASP A 798 -40.35 -21.91 21.46
C ASP A 798 -41.36 -21.09 20.66
N TYR A 799 -42.59 -21.57 20.52
CA TYR A 799 -43.58 -20.95 19.63
C TYR A 799 -43.92 -19.49 19.99
N GLN A 800 -43.71 -19.08 21.23
CA GLN A 800 -43.95 -17.70 21.67
C GLN A 800 -42.80 -16.78 21.27
N ARG A 801 -41.55 -17.25 21.33
CA ARG A 801 -40.35 -16.49 20.94
C ARG A 801 -40.07 -16.57 19.44
N THR A 802 -40.34 -17.70 18.77
CA THR A 802 -40.10 -17.92 17.33
C THR A 802 -41.07 -17.16 16.43
N LYS A 803 -42.21 -16.67 16.94
CA LYS A 803 -43.11 -15.77 16.18
C LYS A 803 -42.41 -14.56 15.55
N SER A 804 -41.31 -14.09 16.16
CA SER A 804 -40.54 -12.94 15.69
C SER A 804 -39.37 -13.30 14.78
N TYR A 805 -39.07 -14.60 14.59
CA TYR A 805 -37.86 -15.07 13.93
C TYR A 805 -38.18 -16.08 12.81
N SER A 806 -37.48 -15.97 11.68
CA SER A 806 -37.60 -16.95 10.61
C SER A 806 -36.64 -18.14 10.78
N GLU A 807 -36.88 -19.17 10.00
CA GLU A 807 -36.07 -20.38 9.85
C GLU A 807 -34.61 -20.05 9.50
N THR A 808 -34.38 -18.93 8.80
CA THR A 808 -33.04 -18.37 8.56
C THR A 808 -32.33 -17.97 9.86
N HIS A 809 -33.03 -17.31 10.80
CA HIS A 809 -32.45 -16.92 12.09
C HIS A 809 -32.18 -18.13 12.98
N LEU A 810 -33.05 -19.16 12.91
CA LEU A 810 -32.87 -20.44 13.62
C LEU A 810 -31.62 -21.19 13.11
N LEU A 811 -31.43 -21.25 11.79
CA LEU A 811 -30.21 -21.83 11.20
C LEU A 811 -28.97 -21.00 11.53
N GLY A 812 -29.11 -19.66 11.51
CA GLY A 812 -28.04 -18.74 11.88
C GLY A 812 -27.61 -18.89 13.34
N ALA A 813 -28.53 -19.23 14.25
CA ALA A 813 -28.21 -19.49 15.66
C ALA A 813 -27.27 -20.69 15.82
N ILE A 814 -27.52 -21.76 15.06
CA ILE A 814 -26.68 -22.97 15.03
C ILE A 814 -25.26 -22.62 14.55
N VAL A 815 -25.15 -21.83 13.47
CA VAL A 815 -23.84 -21.43 12.91
C VAL A 815 -23.13 -20.39 13.78
N ARG A 816 -23.87 -19.46 14.42
CA ARG A 816 -23.36 -18.52 15.43
C ARG A 816 -22.70 -19.28 16.58
N GLN A 817 -23.40 -20.25 17.16
CA GLN A 817 -22.89 -21.03 18.29
C GLN A 817 -21.72 -21.96 17.90
N LEU A 818 -21.63 -22.37 16.63
CA LEU A 818 -20.42 -23.01 16.12
C LEU A 818 -19.26 -22.01 16.04
N LEU A 819 -19.51 -20.81 15.50
CA LEU A 819 -18.47 -19.78 15.32
C LEU A 819 -17.89 -19.29 16.65
N THR A 820 -18.70 -19.18 17.72
CA THR A 820 -18.19 -18.87 19.08
C THR A 820 -17.24 -19.91 19.67
N GLN A 821 -17.06 -21.08 19.03
CA GLN A 821 -16.12 -22.12 19.45
C GLN A 821 -14.78 -22.06 18.67
N PHE A 822 -14.52 -20.95 17.98
CA PHE A 822 -13.26 -20.61 17.30
C PHE A 822 -12.63 -19.40 17.96
N ASP A 823 -11.31 -19.43 18.16
CA ASP A 823 -10.56 -18.31 18.74
C ASP A 823 -10.47 -17.13 17.74
N GLU A 824 -10.25 -17.43 16.45
CA GLU A 824 -10.14 -16.45 15.37
C GLU A 824 -11.27 -16.57 14.35
N LEU A 825 -11.76 -15.43 13.84
CA LEU A 825 -12.73 -15.36 12.75
C LEU A 825 -12.06 -15.76 11.41
N PRO A 826 -12.44 -16.87 10.75
CA PRO A 826 -11.78 -17.31 9.53
C PRO A 826 -11.95 -16.28 8.40
N THR A 827 -10.89 -15.99 7.64
CA THR A 827 -10.84 -14.90 6.64
C THR A 827 -12.04 -14.89 5.70
N LYS A 828 -12.40 -16.05 5.13
CA LYS A 828 -13.55 -16.18 4.21
C LYS A 828 -14.91 -15.85 4.85
N VAL A 829 -15.04 -15.98 6.17
CA VAL A 829 -16.22 -15.55 6.94
C VAL A 829 -16.16 -14.04 7.17
N ALA A 830 -15.00 -13.50 7.56
CA ALA A 830 -14.76 -12.07 7.67
C ALA A 830 -15.10 -11.32 6.37
N ASP A 831 -14.73 -11.86 5.21
CA ASP A 831 -15.00 -11.26 3.91
C ASP A 831 -16.49 -11.26 3.56
N LEU A 832 -17.23 -12.32 3.90
CA LEU A 832 -18.69 -12.36 3.75
C LEU A 832 -19.37 -11.29 4.63
N VAL A 833 -18.93 -11.13 5.88
CA VAL A 833 -19.45 -10.14 6.83
C VAL A 833 -19.15 -8.72 6.33
N ARG A 834 -17.89 -8.43 5.96
CA ARG A 834 -17.49 -7.16 5.34
C ARG A 834 -18.32 -6.85 4.10
N HIS A 835 -18.51 -7.80 3.20
CA HIS A 835 -19.33 -7.63 1.99
C HIS A 835 -20.78 -7.28 2.34
N ALA A 836 -21.40 -8.00 3.29
CA ALA A 836 -22.78 -7.76 3.69
C ALA A 836 -22.98 -6.40 4.38
N HIS A 837 -22.08 -6.00 5.28
CA HIS A 837 -22.17 -4.74 6.01
C HIS A 837 -21.75 -3.52 5.18
N ARG A 838 -20.66 -3.61 4.41
CA ARG A 838 -20.07 -2.47 3.68
C ARG A 838 -20.72 -2.29 2.30
N LYS A 839 -20.70 -3.33 1.45
CA LYS A 839 -21.20 -3.25 0.07
C LYS A 839 -22.73 -3.36 -0.01
N LEU A 840 -23.36 -4.19 0.83
CA LEU A 840 -24.81 -4.44 0.82
C LEU A 840 -25.61 -3.73 1.94
N ARG A 841 -24.94 -3.01 2.86
CA ARG A 841 -25.55 -2.23 3.97
C ARG A 841 -26.60 -3.01 4.79
N ARG A 842 -26.37 -4.30 5.04
CA ARG A 842 -27.33 -5.22 5.67
C ARG A 842 -26.79 -5.84 6.96
N SER A 843 -27.63 -5.85 7.99
CA SER A 843 -27.31 -6.30 9.36
C SER A 843 -27.71 -7.74 9.71
N SER A 844 -28.23 -8.53 8.76
CA SER A 844 -28.68 -9.91 9.01
C SER A 844 -28.42 -10.79 7.79
N ALA A 845 -27.87 -11.98 8.00
CA ALA A 845 -27.48 -12.96 6.98
C ALA A 845 -28.69 -13.60 6.26
N ARG A 846 -28.47 -14.02 5.00
CA ARG A 846 -29.43 -14.84 4.24
C ARG A 846 -29.11 -16.33 4.41
N MET A 847 -30.12 -17.17 4.16
CA MET A 847 -30.00 -18.64 4.19
C MET A 847 -28.75 -19.17 3.45
N GLU A 848 -28.52 -18.69 2.22
CA GLU A 848 -27.36 -19.08 1.40
C GLU A 848 -26.01 -18.63 1.98
N GLU A 849 -25.98 -17.55 2.76
CA GLU A 849 -24.75 -17.04 3.37
C GLU A 849 -24.41 -17.80 4.65
N ILE A 850 -25.41 -18.11 5.47
CA ILE A 850 -25.28 -18.99 6.64
C ILE A 850 -24.74 -20.36 6.20
N LEU A 851 -25.26 -20.90 5.10
CA LEU A 851 -24.77 -22.15 4.52
C LEU A 851 -23.35 -22.03 3.92
N LYS A 852 -22.96 -20.89 3.35
CA LYS A 852 -21.57 -20.63 2.94
C LYS A 852 -20.61 -20.55 4.11
N VAL A 853 -20.99 -19.86 5.20
CA VAL A 853 -20.20 -19.85 6.45
C VAL A 853 -20.03 -21.28 6.97
N MET A 854 -21.11 -22.06 7.00
CA MET A 854 -21.06 -23.47 7.39
C MET A 854 -20.13 -24.32 6.49
N GLN A 855 -20.10 -24.07 5.18
CA GLN A 855 -19.15 -24.68 4.25
C GLN A 855 -17.70 -24.25 4.53
N TYR A 856 -17.46 -22.98 4.86
CA TYR A 856 -16.12 -22.46 5.18
C TYR A 856 -15.58 -22.97 6.51
N LEU A 857 -16.44 -23.24 7.50
CA LEU A 857 -16.08 -23.86 8.76
C LEU A 857 -15.85 -25.38 8.65
N SER A 858 -16.42 -26.03 7.63
CA SER A 858 -16.39 -27.49 7.45
C SER A 858 -15.00 -28.17 7.47
N PRO A 859 -13.90 -27.56 6.95
CA PRO A 859 -12.57 -28.18 7.01
C PRO A 859 -11.96 -28.17 8.41
N SER A 860 -12.48 -27.31 9.30
CA SER A 860 -11.89 -27.06 10.62
C SER A 860 -12.39 -28.02 11.70
N PHE A 861 -13.51 -28.71 11.48
CA PHE A 861 -14.08 -29.69 12.39
C PHE A 861 -14.17 -31.09 11.77
N GLN A 862 -13.93 -32.12 12.60
CA GLN A 862 -14.09 -33.52 12.21
C GLN A 862 -15.56 -33.93 12.19
N ARG A 863 -16.35 -33.47 13.18
CA ARG A 863 -17.78 -33.75 13.30
C ARG A 863 -18.50 -32.61 14.01
N LEU A 864 -19.73 -32.33 13.58
CA LEU A 864 -20.65 -31.43 14.28
C LEU A 864 -21.86 -32.22 14.77
N PHE A 865 -22.21 -32.09 16.05
CA PHE A 865 -23.51 -32.49 16.57
C PHE A 865 -24.44 -31.28 16.64
N VAL A 866 -25.67 -31.41 16.13
CA VAL A 866 -26.71 -30.37 16.16
C VAL A 866 -27.97 -30.92 16.85
N CYS A 867 -28.30 -30.34 18.00
CA CYS A 867 -29.42 -30.76 18.84
C CYS A 867 -30.59 -29.77 18.72
N VAL A 868 -31.73 -30.18 18.15
CA VAL A 868 -32.91 -29.31 17.99
C VAL A 868 -34.06 -29.81 18.85
N ASP A 869 -34.38 -29.08 19.92
CA ASP A 869 -35.53 -29.33 20.79
C ASP A 869 -36.81 -28.68 20.27
N ALA A 870 -37.94 -29.30 20.60
CA ALA A 870 -39.29 -28.82 20.30
C ALA A 870 -39.50 -28.38 18.84
N LEU A 871 -39.05 -29.21 17.89
CA LEU A 871 -39.15 -28.92 16.44
C LEU A 871 -40.61 -28.67 15.97
N ASP A 872 -41.62 -29.18 16.69
CA ASP A 872 -43.04 -28.88 16.44
C ASP A 872 -43.47 -27.44 16.80
N GLU A 873 -42.62 -26.67 17.47
CA GLU A 873 -42.84 -25.27 17.83
C GLU A 873 -42.15 -24.27 16.89
N CYS A 874 -41.40 -24.75 15.90
CA CYS A 874 -40.88 -23.91 14.82
C CYS A 874 -42.00 -23.59 13.80
N LYS A 875 -41.96 -22.42 13.15
CA LYS A 875 -43.04 -21.95 12.26
C LYS A 875 -43.14 -22.78 10.96
N ASP A 876 -42.01 -23.09 10.32
CA ASP A 876 -41.92 -24.11 9.28
C ASP A 876 -40.79 -25.11 9.59
N ALA A 877 -41.16 -26.18 10.29
CA ALA A 877 -40.26 -27.30 10.59
C ALA A 877 -39.74 -28.01 9.32
N VAL A 878 -40.46 -27.96 8.19
CA VAL A 878 -40.04 -28.62 6.95
C VAL A 878 -38.92 -27.82 6.28
N GLU A 879 -39.05 -26.49 6.22
CA GLU A 879 -38.00 -25.60 5.71
C GLU A 879 -36.73 -25.68 6.56
N LEU A 880 -36.83 -25.62 7.89
CA LEU A 880 -35.67 -25.72 8.78
C LEU A 880 -34.91 -27.05 8.60
N VAL A 881 -35.61 -28.18 8.57
CA VAL A 881 -34.97 -29.50 8.37
C VAL A 881 -34.40 -29.62 6.95
N ALA A 882 -35.07 -29.08 5.93
CA ALA A 882 -34.54 -29.05 4.56
C ALA A 882 -33.27 -28.19 4.44
N ALA A 883 -33.16 -27.10 5.19
CA ALA A 883 -31.95 -26.30 5.27
C ALA A 883 -30.83 -27.04 6.02
N CYS A 884 -31.15 -27.73 7.13
CA CYS A 884 -30.20 -28.60 7.85
C CYS A 884 -29.60 -29.69 6.95
N ARG A 885 -30.36 -30.25 6.01
CA ARG A 885 -29.84 -31.24 5.02
C ARG A 885 -28.72 -30.70 4.12
N ARG A 886 -28.58 -29.37 4.02
CA ARG A 886 -27.55 -28.71 3.21
C ARG A 886 -26.24 -28.48 3.98
N PHE A 887 -26.16 -28.91 5.23
CA PHE A 887 -24.94 -28.86 6.04
C PHE A 887 -23.88 -29.86 5.55
N PRO A 888 -22.60 -29.65 5.89
CA PRO A 888 -21.50 -30.57 5.58
C PRO A 888 -21.79 -32.04 5.99
N PRO A 889 -21.34 -33.04 5.21
CA PRO A 889 -21.67 -34.45 5.43
C PRO A 889 -21.24 -35.04 6.79
N ASN A 890 -20.32 -34.39 7.49
CA ASN A 890 -19.88 -34.76 8.84
C ASN A 890 -20.75 -34.15 9.96
N THR A 891 -21.95 -33.66 9.63
CA THR A 891 -22.94 -33.16 10.59
C THR A 891 -23.91 -34.26 11.01
N SER A 892 -24.13 -34.42 12.31
CA SER A 892 -25.12 -35.35 12.90
C SER A 892 -26.22 -34.56 13.62
N PHE A 893 -27.48 -34.85 13.29
CA PHE A 893 -28.63 -34.13 13.85
C PHE A 893 -29.42 -35.02 14.82
N ILE A 894 -29.90 -34.45 15.91
CA ILE A 894 -30.95 -35.03 16.75
C ILE A 894 -32.12 -34.04 16.86
N PHE A 895 -33.30 -34.49 16.46
CA PHE A 895 -34.54 -33.70 16.46
C PHE A 895 -35.50 -34.25 17.52
N VAL A 896 -35.95 -33.41 18.44
CA VAL A 896 -36.91 -33.77 19.51
C VAL A 896 -38.21 -32.99 19.31
N GLY A 897 -39.37 -33.60 19.59
CA GLY A 897 -40.67 -32.92 19.54
C GLY A 897 -41.87 -33.85 19.72
N ARG A 898 -43.03 -33.44 19.20
CA ARG A 898 -44.23 -34.28 19.10
C ARG A 898 -44.22 -35.19 17.86
N PRO A 899 -45.02 -36.27 17.81
CA PRO A 899 -45.12 -37.17 16.64
C PRO A 899 -45.39 -36.49 15.28
N SER A 900 -45.89 -35.25 15.25
CA SER A 900 -46.05 -34.44 14.05
C SER A 900 -44.73 -34.16 13.30
N ILE A 901 -43.58 -34.12 13.99
CA ILE A 901 -42.29 -33.79 13.34
C ILE A 901 -41.75 -34.92 12.45
N LEU A 902 -42.21 -36.16 12.66
CA LEU A 902 -41.74 -37.35 11.93
C LEU A 902 -41.85 -37.17 10.41
N GLN A 903 -42.93 -36.55 9.93
CA GLN A 903 -43.13 -36.30 8.51
C GLN A 903 -42.14 -35.25 7.96
N ALA A 904 -41.84 -34.20 8.74
CA ALA A 904 -40.87 -33.16 8.36
C ALA A 904 -39.45 -33.74 8.30
N VAL A 905 -39.07 -34.53 9.31
CA VAL A 905 -37.74 -35.17 9.36
C VAL A 905 -37.58 -36.20 8.23
N ARG A 906 -38.51 -37.14 8.07
CA ARG A 906 -38.44 -38.19 7.03
C ARG A 906 -38.43 -37.64 5.59
N ARG A 907 -39.07 -36.49 5.33
CA ARG A 907 -39.07 -35.86 4.00
C ARG A 907 -37.66 -35.48 3.55
N SER A 908 -36.82 -35.02 4.47
CA SER A 908 -35.42 -34.66 4.22
C SER A 908 -34.46 -35.81 4.53
N TYR A 909 -34.79 -36.70 5.46
CA TYR A 909 -33.93 -37.80 5.88
C TYR A 909 -34.72 -39.13 5.94
N PRO A 910 -34.93 -39.81 4.81
CA PRO A 910 -35.69 -41.07 4.77
C PRO A 910 -35.08 -42.22 5.59
N SER A 911 -33.78 -42.11 5.92
CA SER A 911 -33.00 -43.06 6.74
C SER A 911 -32.83 -42.63 8.20
N ALA A 912 -33.56 -41.61 8.67
CA ALA A 912 -33.55 -41.23 10.08
C ALA A 912 -34.16 -42.36 10.93
N PHE A 913 -33.60 -42.58 12.13
CA PHE A 913 -34.20 -43.47 13.11
C PHE A 913 -35.22 -42.69 13.94
N ASP A 914 -36.43 -43.23 14.06
CA ASP A 914 -37.51 -42.65 14.85
C ASP A 914 -37.66 -43.46 16.15
N GLN A 915 -37.58 -42.78 17.29
CA GLN A 915 -37.74 -43.37 18.61
C GLN A 915 -38.81 -42.64 19.42
N VAL A 916 -39.49 -43.37 20.31
CA VAL A 916 -40.49 -42.82 21.22
C VAL A 916 -39.82 -42.57 22.58
N MET A 917 -39.94 -41.35 23.10
CA MET A 917 -39.54 -41.04 24.46
C MET A 917 -40.62 -41.55 25.43
N GLU A 918 -40.44 -42.77 25.92
CA GLU A 918 -41.29 -43.29 26.99
C GLU A 918 -40.90 -42.66 28.34
N PRO A 919 -41.87 -42.29 29.19
CA PRO A 919 -41.56 -41.76 30.51
C PRO A 919 -40.98 -42.86 31.43
N GLN A 920 -39.96 -42.51 32.21
CA GLN A 920 -39.28 -43.48 33.08
C GLN A 920 -39.78 -43.36 34.52
N TYR A 921 -40.18 -44.49 35.09
CA TYR A 921 -40.72 -44.56 36.46
C TYR A 921 -39.75 -43.99 37.50
N ASP A 922 -38.46 -44.30 37.37
CA ASP A 922 -37.41 -43.84 38.28
C ASP A 922 -37.17 -42.31 38.19
N ASP A 923 -37.34 -41.70 37.01
CA ASP A 923 -37.27 -40.24 36.84
C ASP A 923 -38.41 -39.54 37.59
N VAL A 924 -39.64 -40.07 37.44
CA VAL A 924 -40.84 -39.54 38.09
C VAL A 924 -40.74 -39.69 39.61
N ASP A 925 -40.35 -40.86 40.11
CA ASP A 925 -40.17 -41.11 41.55
C ASP A 925 -39.06 -40.23 42.15
N THR A 926 -37.97 -39.98 41.41
CA THR A 926 -36.91 -39.05 41.81
C THR A 926 -37.44 -37.62 41.96
N VAL A 927 -38.23 -37.13 41.00
CA VAL A 927 -38.83 -35.79 41.06
C VAL A 927 -39.83 -35.67 42.22
N ILE A 928 -40.69 -36.68 42.42
CA ILE A 928 -41.65 -36.69 43.52
C ILE A 928 -40.91 -36.72 44.87
N THR A 929 -39.93 -37.61 45.03
CA THR A 929 -39.13 -37.73 46.26
C THR A 929 -38.45 -36.40 46.59
N ALA A 930 -37.76 -35.78 45.63
CA ALA A 930 -37.13 -34.48 45.85
C ALA A 930 -38.13 -33.38 46.23
N ARG A 931 -39.35 -33.41 45.68
CA ARG A 931 -40.40 -32.43 46.00
C ARG A 931 -41.03 -32.66 47.37
N VAL A 932 -41.27 -33.92 47.73
CA VAL A 932 -41.83 -34.33 49.02
C VAL A 932 -40.85 -34.02 50.15
N GLU A 933 -39.55 -34.24 49.93
CA GLU A 933 -38.50 -33.97 50.91
C GLU A 933 -38.40 -32.48 51.25
N VAL A 934 -38.54 -31.58 50.26
CA VAL A 934 -38.58 -30.12 50.48
C VAL A 934 -39.77 -29.68 51.36
N GLU A 935 -40.97 -30.23 51.14
CA GLU A 935 -42.11 -29.90 51.99
C GLU A 935 -42.01 -30.60 53.37
N LYS A 936 -41.36 -31.77 53.47
CA LYS A 936 -41.06 -32.47 54.73
C LYS A 936 -40.05 -31.71 55.59
N GLU A 937 -39.01 -31.12 55.01
CA GLU A 937 -38.10 -30.21 55.70
C GLU A 937 -38.82 -28.95 56.21
N ARG A 938 -39.82 -28.47 55.44
CA ARG A 938 -40.62 -27.30 55.78
C ARG A 938 -41.66 -27.58 56.88
N GLN A 939 -42.21 -28.79 56.95
CA GLN A 939 -43.28 -29.19 57.87
C GLN A 939 -43.11 -30.64 58.39
N PRO A 940 -42.06 -30.94 59.17
CA PRO A 940 -41.70 -32.32 59.53
C PRO A 940 -42.78 -33.03 60.35
N ASP A 941 -43.51 -32.32 61.21
CA ASP A 941 -44.59 -32.87 62.04
C ASP A 941 -45.86 -33.25 61.23
N LEU A 942 -45.97 -32.80 59.98
CA LEU A 942 -47.12 -33.03 59.10
C LEU A 942 -46.84 -34.03 57.98
N MET A 943 -45.60 -34.51 57.83
CA MET A 943 -45.18 -35.41 56.74
C MET A 943 -44.44 -36.67 57.25
N PRO A 944 -45.14 -37.56 57.99
CA PRO A 944 -44.58 -38.83 58.43
C PRO A 944 -44.30 -39.79 57.25
N ASP A 945 -43.35 -40.70 57.43
CA ASP A 945 -42.85 -41.57 56.34
C ASP A 945 -43.93 -42.42 55.64
N TRP A 946 -45.00 -42.81 56.36
CA TRP A 946 -46.12 -43.54 55.75
C TRP A 946 -46.90 -42.69 54.74
N LEU A 947 -47.09 -41.40 55.05
CA LEU A 947 -47.80 -40.45 54.18
C LEU A 947 -46.91 -40.06 52.99
N VAL A 948 -45.60 -39.93 53.19
CA VAL A 948 -44.61 -39.75 52.11
C VAL A 948 -44.69 -40.91 51.10
N ASN A 949 -44.73 -42.15 51.59
CA ASN A 949 -44.83 -43.34 50.74
C ASN A 949 -46.20 -43.46 50.05
N GLU A 950 -47.30 -43.06 50.71
CA GLU A 950 -48.65 -43.03 50.13
C GLU A 950 -48.77 -41.96 49.03
N ILE A 951 -48.24 -40.74 49.27
CA ILE A 951 -48.16 -39.68 48.25
C ILE A 951 -47.35 -40.14 47.04
N ARG A 952 -46.19 -40.77 47.25
CA ARG A 952 -45.38 -41.32 46.15
C ARG A 952 -46.16 -42.36 45.34
N ALA A 953 -46.75 -43.36 46.01
CA ALA A 953 -47.50 -44.41 45.34
C ALA A 953 -48.71 -43.88 44.55
N GLU A 954 -49.50 -42.98 45.13
CA GLU A 954 -50.69 -42.41 44.49
C GLU A 954 -50.32 -41.47 43.34
N VAL A 955 -49.31 -40.61 43.50
CA VAL A 955 -48.86 -39.72 42.41
C VAL A 955 -48.23 -40.52 41.27
N LEU A 956 -47.44 -41.56 41.54
CA LEU A 956 -46.90 -42.44 40.49
C LEU A 956 -48.01 -43.18 39.72
N LEU A 957 -49.07 -43.61 40.42
CA LEU A 957 -50.23 -44.27 39.81
C LEU A 957 -51.07 -43.29 38.97
N LEU A 958 -51.25 -42.05 39.42
CA LEU A 958 -51.98 -41.00 38.71
C LEU A 958 -51.19 -40.40 37.54
N ALA A 959 -49.87 -40.27 37.68
CA ALA A 959 -48.95 -39.86 36.63
C ALA A 959 -49.01 -40.81 35.43
N ASN A 960 -49.10 -42.12 35.69
CA ASN A 960 -48.99 -43.16 34.66
C ASN A 960 -47.73 -42.93 33.76
N GLY A 961 -46.65 -42.44 34.41
CA GLY A 961 -45.39 -42.03 33.79
C GLY A 961 -45.21 -40.52 33.54
N MET A 962 -46.27 -39.70 33.46
CA MET A 962 -46.17 -38.26 33.09
C MET A 962 -45.92 -37.30 34.26
#